data_AF-A0A9P1BJN0-F1
#
_entry.id   AF-A0A9P1BJN0-F1
#
_cell.length_a   1.000
_cell.length_b   1.000
_cell.length_c   1.000
_cell.angle_alpha   90.00
_cell.angle_beta   90.00
_cell.angle_gamma   90.00
#
_symmetry.space_group_name_H-M   'P 1'
#
loop_
_entity.id
_entity.type
_entity.pdbx_description
1 polymer ?
#
loop_
_entity_poly.entity_id
_entity_poly.type
_entity_poly.pdbx_seq_one_letter_code
_entity_poly.pdbx_strand_id
1 'polypeptide(L)'
;MMFNQIIGSIDAVFAHFSQTSGVPAERLGHAMRVLGMNPTQDAVEKYLEDLGGPKSIDQERFHHFMQEKLGKCFRQAQVMVDYLDHLKQYDKDGKGALSPEELQEAIEGSELSQELQVSLGKVPRNSQGHLDIVELSKCFLEIGNHLEFSTGAEGTTRQEVASKARVAIVQADVEARYSLKEPEAFARFLKDADVRLVRAKYLAELVRLKQPLPRRQEAESLHFLCDGEKISALVTHDEVQSWALGTQKAIICSISHAWETMEHPDPCRYQLQHIVNHTGLYDAAFDADIWVFYDFVSVFQHPKAEGSHERISFDKAMRNMHLMYAHECTLTFRIETLTPDDLWEAMKLNLEDLVPVWDDSSGTLKPKPLTELKPNKNEYRVRGWCMAEVEWSSLRRVNAQHQRIDRLKSDKEKSDGVEDGLNGRVPKTPEDFRDAMFSAKFTWRSDEENVIKLQNKIFHEKVTECEHLELEGLPISEILPLSHVLPYYRCLQSMKLKTFRCGEAEATAFGKALASSQVEKLEVHNNDSESSKFLVKAIAEALKTNMSIRHINLEGNDIRAEGAQALAEALKINESVTEIKLGYNRILDEGAKALAEALRTNHFVRDINLQRNCIGADGAKDFAESLKSLKENIGVRVINMARNPIGADGAKALAEALKINVSVTEIKLGYSHILNEGAKALAEALRTNESIRDINLQRNCIRTDGNKETLKTNHPGTTIGLPAGAKGRMGNQQIPGREPFEAPVRLKALAEALKTNSIARDIDLTGDSIGAKGAEAIAQALKTNTSVTDLNMKLNRIGPEGAKALAHALEMNMFVGVINMEHNDIGTEGAKALAEALMTNLCVSSINLANNGIGVEGAKALAEALMTNLSVNSINLANNGIGVEGAKALAEALMTDTSVNSINLANNAIGFEGAKALAEALITDTSVSNINLANNGIGVEGEKAFKELLEEKKRMGFEVSIVFREEDGNTMSEMVV
;
A
#
# COMPACT_ATOMS: atom_id res chain seq x y z
N MET A 1 -20.53 -58.35 -1.62
CA MET A 1 -21.67 -59.07 -2.25
C MET A 1 -22.04 -58.47 -3.62
N MET A 2 -22.31 -57.17 -3.76
CA MET A 2 -22.51 -56.51 -5.08
C MET A 2 -21.33 -56.70 -6.06
N PHE A 3 -20.09 -56.72 -5.55
CA PHE A 3 -18.87 -56.91 -6.35
C PHE A 3 -18.85 -58.24 -7.14
N ASN A 4 -19.34 -59.34 -6.54
CA ASN A 4 -19.39 -60.65 -7.20
C ASN A 4 -20.54 -60.77 -8.22
N GLN A 5 -21.60 -59.96 -8.09
CA GLN A 5 -22.69 -59.91 -9.06
C GLN A 5 -22.31 -59.13 -10.34
N ILE A 6 -21.46 -58.10 -10.20
CA ILE A 6 -20.98 -57.31 -11.34
C ILE A 6 -19.95 -58.10 -12.16
N ILE A 7 -19.02 -58.81 -11.49
CA ILE A 7 -18.08 -59.74 -12.18
C ILE A 7 -18.85 -60.83 -12.92
N GLY A 8 -19.86 -61.45 -12.30
CA GLY A 8 -20.70 -62.44 -12.97
C GLY A 8 -21.52 -61.90 -14.16
N SER A 9 -21.84 -60.60 -14.16
CA SER A 9 -22.54 -59.94 -15.27
C SER A 9 -21.61 -59.60 -16.44
N ILE A 10 -20.35 -59.27 -16.14
CA ILE A 10 -19.29 -59.05 -17.13
C ILE A 10 -18.94 -60.38 -17.81
N ASP A 11 -18.78 -61.47 -17.06
CA ASP A 11 -18.53 -62.81 -17.62
C ASP A 11 -19.67 -63.30 -18.51
N ALA A 12 -20.93 -62.96 -18.18
CA ALA A 12 -22.10 -63.27 -19.00
C ALA A 12 -22.13 -62.48 -20.32
N VAL A 13 -21.74 -61.20 -20.30
CA VAL A 13 -21.58 -60.39 -21.52
C VAL A 13 -20.42 -60.92 -22.38
N PHE A 14 -19.30 -61.31 -21.77
CA PHE A 14 -18.16 -61.93 -22.45
C PHE A 14 -18.51 -63.28 -23.11
N ALA A 15 -19.30 -64.13 -22.43
CA ALA A 15 -19.78 -65.39 -23.00
C ALA A 15 -20.71 -65.20 -24.21
N HIS A 16 -21.40 -64.07 -24.29
CA HIS A 16 -22.24 -63.71 -25.43
C HIS A 16 -21.42 -63.22 -26.64
N PHE A 17 -20.27 -62.56 -26.40
CA PHE A 17 -19.35 -62.11 -27.44
C PHE A 17 -18.40 -63.21 -27.97
N SER A 18 -18.10 -64.25 -27.17
CA SER A 18 -17.20 -65.34 -27.60
C SER A 18 -17.80 -66.31 -28.62
N GLN A 19 -19.12 -66.30 -28.81
CA GLN A 19 -19.83 -67.25 -29.69
C GLN A 19 -20.12 -66.72 -31.11
N THR A 20 -19.74 -65.49 -31.45
CA THR A 20 -20.04 -64.90 -32.78
C THR A 20 -18.79 -64.45 -33.51
N SER A 21 -18.58 -64.99 -34.70
CA SER A 21 -17.49 -64.62 -35.60
C SER A 21 -17.79 -63.28 -36.28
N GLY A 22 -17.15 -62.22 -35.79
CA GLY A 22 -17.16 -60.86 -36.35
C GLY A 22 -18.00 -59.88 -35.53
N VAL A 23 -17.37 -58.85 -34.97
CA VAL A 23 -18.04 -57.76 -34.24
C VAL A 23 -18.23 -56.58 -35.19
N PRO A 24 -19.48 -56.23 -35.59
CA PRO A 24 -19.72 -55.00 -36.36
C PRO A 24 -19.43 -53.77 -35.49
N ALA A 25 -18.86 -52.72 -36.08
CA ALA A 25 -18.51 -51.45 -35.41
C ALA A 25 -19.66 -50.86 -34.56
N GLU A 26 -20.90 -51.05 -35.00
CA GLU A 26 -22.11 -50.62 -34.30
C GLU A 26 -22.27 -51.25 -32.90
N ARG A 27 -21.83 -52.50 -32.70
CA ARG A 27 -21.94 -53.18 -31.39
C ARG A 27 -20.84 -52.75 -30.41
N LEU A 28 -19.65 -52.42 -30.90
CA LEU A 28 -18.59 -51.81 -30.08
C LEU A 28 -19.03 -50.41 -29.61
N GLY A 29 -19.56 -49.60 -30.54
CA GLY A 29 -20.14 -48.30 -30.21
C GLY A 29 -21.36 -48.38 -29.27
N HIS A 30 -22.11 -49.50 -29.26
CA HIS A 30 -23.18 -49.72 -28.29
C HIS A 30 -22.62 -50.12 -26.91
N ALA A 31 -21.65 -51.03 -26.84
CA ALA A 31 -21.00 -51.43 -25.59
C ALA A 31 -20.29 -50.26 -24.89
N MET A 32 -19.60 -49.40 -25.66
CA MET A 32 -18.97 -48.18 -25.13
C MET A 32 -20.00 -47.18 -24.59
N ARG A 33 -21.17 -47.04 -25.26
CA ARG A 33 -22.28 -46.21 -24.79
C ARG A 33 -22.96 -46.74 -23.53
N VAL A 34 -23.08 -48.07 -23.39
CA VAL A 34 -23.55 -48.72 -22.15
C VAL A 34 -22.57 -48.47 -20.99
N LEU A 35 -21.28 -48.29 -21.28
CA LEU A 35 -20.24 -47.87 -20.33
C LEU A 35 -20.13 -46.35 -20.17
N GLY A 36 -21.05 -45.56 -20.74
CA GLY A 36 -21.10 -44.09 -20.59
C GLY A 36 -20.14 -43.30 -21.48
N MET A 37 -19.40 -43.95 -22.39
CA MET A 37 -18.55 -43.29 -23.38
C MET A 37 -19.40 -42.94 -24.61
N ASN A 38 -19.44 -41.66 -25.03
CA ASN A 38 -20.10 -41.19 -26.26
C ASN A 38 -19.07 -40.86 -27.36
N PRO A 39 -18.39 -41.86 -27.95
CA PRO A 39 -17.43 -41.62 -29.02
C PRO A 39 -18.13 -41.23 -30.33
N THR A 40 -17.50 -40.35 -31.11
CA THR A 40 -17.92 -40.06 -32.49
C THR A 40 -17.68 -41.28 -33.38
N GLN A 41 -18.39 -41.40 -34.51
CA GLN A 41 -18.29 -42.53 -35.42
C GLN A 41 -16.84 -42.72 -35.93
N ASP A 42 -16.15 -41.62 -36.24
CA ASP A 42 -14.72 -41.60 -36.59
C ASP A 42 -13.81 -42.14 -35.46
N ALA A 43 -14.15 -41.87 -34.20
CA ALA A 43 -13.37 -42.38 -33.07
C ALA A 43 -13.53 -43.90 -32.91
N VAL A 44 -14.75 -44.42 -33.09
CA VAL A 44 -15.03 -45.87 -33.07
C VAL A 44 -14.30 -46.57 -34.23
N GLU A 45 -14.28 -45.96 -35.42
CA GLU A 45 -13.55 -46.49 -36.58
C GLU A 45 -12.03 -46.48 -36.37
N LYS A 46 -11.48 -45.41 -35.80
CA LYS A 46 -10.07 -45.32 -35.44
C LYS A 46 -9.66 -46.34 -34.37
N TYR A 47 -10.51 -46.58 -33.35
CA TYR A 47 -10.26 -47.63 -32.36
C TYR A 47 -10.30 -49.03 -32.98
N LEU A 48 -11.15 -49.26 -33.98
CA LEU A 48 -11.17 -50.51 -34.73
C LEU A 48 -9.93 -50.68 -35.61
N GLU A 49 -9.37 -49.60 -36.17
CA GLU A 49 -8.10 -49.62 -36.89
C GLU A 49 -6.92 -49.94 -35.96
N ASP A 50 -6.83 -49.31 -34.79
CA ASP A 50 -5.78 -49.59 -33.80
C ASP A 50 -5.82 -51.04 -33.27
N LEU A 51 -7.00 -51.66 -33.29
CA LEU A 51 -7.22 -53.07 -32.93
C LEU A 51 -7.05 -54.06 -34.11
N GLY A 52 -6.66 -53.60 -35.30
CA GLY A 52 -6.35 -54.45 -36.47
C GLY A 52 -7.40 -54.51 -37.58
N GLY A 53 -8.43 -53.65 -37.53
CA GLY A 53 -9.48 -53.52 -38.54
C GLY A 53 -10.69 -54.46 -38.35
N PRO A 54 -11.83 -54.17 -39.03
CA PRO A 54 -13.15 -54.70 -38.71
C PRO A 54 -13.36 -56.22 -38.93
N LYS A 55 -12.35 -56.95 -39.43
CA LYS A 55 -12.45 -58.39 -39.71
C LYS A 55 -11.59 -59.30 -38.84
N SER A 56 -10.79 -58.77 -37.92
CA SER A 56 -10.19 -59.59 -36.86
C SER A 56 -9.84 -58.74 -35.65
N ILE A 57 -10.80 -58.55 -34.75
CA ILE A 57 -10.48 -58.09 -33.39
C ILE A 57 -9.81 -59.28 -32.70
N ASP A 58 -8.51 -59.16 -32.45
CA ASP A 58 -7.76 -60.10 -31.62
C ASP A 58 -8.33 -60.05 -30.19
N GLN A 59 -8.90 -61.17 -29.73
CA GLN A 59 -9.56 -61.28 -28.43
C GLN A 59 -8.61 -60.92 -27.28
N GLU A 60 -7.31 -61.22 -27.39
CA GLU A 60 -6.33 -60.87 -26.33
C GLU A 60 -6.09 -59.37 -26.25
N ARG A 61 -6.01 -58.67 -27.38
CA ARG A 61 -5.84 -57.20 -27.40
C ARG A 61 -7.08 -56.46 -26.90
N PHE A 62 -8.28 -56.94 -27.26
CA PHE A 62 -9.52 -56.39 -26.72
C PHE A 62 -9.65 -56.65 -25.22
N HIS A 63 -9.24 -57.85 -24.76
CA HIS A 63 -9.20 -58.20 -23.35
C HIS A 63 -8.22 -57.32 -22.56
N HIS A 64 -7.02 -57.07 -23.09
CA HIS A 64 -6.02 -56.19 -22.48
C HIS A 64 -6.49 -54.73 -22.42
N PHE A 65 -7.08 -54.21 -23.51
CA PHE A 65 -7.63 -52.86 -23.56
C PHE A 65 -8.76 -52.65 -22.54
N MET A 66 -9.68 -53.61 -22.44
CA MET A 66 -10.78 -53.56 -21.47
C MET A 66 -10.28 -53.74 -20.03
N GLN A 67 -9.32 -54.63 -19.76
CA GLN A 67 -8.69 -54.75 -18.44
C GLN A 67 -7.89 -53.51 -18.04
N GLU A 68 -7.20 -52.85 -18.97
CA GLU A 68 -6.43 -51.64 -18.69
C GLU A 68 -7.36 -50.46 -18.36
N LYS A 69 -8.47 -50.31 -19.10
CA LYS A 69 -9.43 -49.21 -18.93
C LYS A 69 -10.42 -49.45 -17.78
N LEU A 70 -11.01 -50.64 -17.66
CA LEU A 70 -11.87 -50.97 -16.51
C LEU A 70 -11.04 -51.12 -15.23
N GLY A 71 -9.83 -51.69 -15.30
CA GLY A 71 -8.94 -51.81 -14.13
C GLY A 71 -8.54 -50.47 -13.53
N LYS A 72 -8.39 -49.42 -14.35
CA LYS A 72 -8.20 -48.04 -13.85
C LYS A 72 -9.46 -47.49 -13.16
N CYS A 73 -10.64 -47.65 -13.75
CA CYS A 73 -11.89 -47.20 -13.13
C CYS A 73 -12.23 -47.96 -11.83
N PHE A 74 -11.93 -49.26 -11.77
CA PHE A 74 -12.15 -50.09 -10.57
C PHE A 74 -11.16 -49.77 -9.45
N ARG A 75 -9.88 -49.48 -9.75
CA ARG A 75 -8.91 -49.02 -8.74
C ARG A 75 -9.29 -47.65 -8.17
N GLN A 76 -9.72 -46.73 -9.02
CA GLN A 76 -10.23 -45.42 -8.60
C GLN A 76 -11.50 -45.53 -7.72
N ALA A 77 -12.40 -46.47 -8.03
CA ALA A 77 -13.59 -46.72 -7.23
C ALA A 77 -13.26 -47.39 -5.87
N GLN A 78 -12.27 -48.28 -5.81
CA GLN A 78 -11.81 -48.92 -4.56
C GLN A 78 -11.17 -47.89 -3.62
N VAL A 79 -10.33 -47.00 -4.17
CA VAL A 79 -9.75 -45.85 -3.45
C VAL A 79 -10.83 -44.97 -2.82
N MET A 80 -11.95 -44.77 -3.51
CA MET A 80 -13.11 -44.01 -2.99
C MET A 80 -13.86 -44.75 -1.87
N VAL A 81 -13.96 -46.08 -1.95
CA VAL A 81 -14.58 -46.91 -0.91
C VAL A 81 -13.73 -46.92 0.36
N ASP A 82 -12.41 -47.06 0.22
CA ASP A 82 -11.47 -47.07 1.34
C ASP A 82 -11.42 -45.69 2.03
N TYR A 83 -11.48 -44.59 1.26
CA TYR A 83 -11.64 -43.22 1.77
C TYR A 83 -12.95 -43.02 2.56
N LEU A 84 -14.08 -43.51 2.03
CA LEU A 84 -15.39 -43.40 2.68
C LEU A 84 -15.49 -44.26 3.95
N ASP A 85 -14.86 -45.43 3.98
CA ASP A 85 -14.82 -46.26 5.18
C ASP A 85 -13.87 -45.69 6.24
N HIS A 86 -12.79 -45.01 5.85
CA HIS A 86 -11.93 -44.27 6.78
C HIS A 86 -12.66 -43.09 7.43
N LEU A 87 -13.44 -42.33 6.65
CA LEU A 87 -14.30 -41.24 7.16
C LEU A 87 -15.39 -41.73 8.13
N LYS A 88 -16.01 -42.90 7.85
CA LYS A 88 -17.00 -43.51 8.75
C LYS A 88 -16.40 -44.02 10.07
N GLN A 89 -15.13 -44.42 10.05
CA GLN A 89 -14.41 -44.83 11.26
C GLN A 89 -14.09 -43.60 12.14
N TYR A 90 -13.74 -42.48 11.51
CA TYR A 90 -13.41 -41.21 12.17
C TYR A 90 -14.64 -40.55 12.84
N ASP A 91 -15.81 -40.61 12.20
CA ASP A 91 -17.09 -40.09 12.73
C ASP A 91 -17.61 -40.89 13.95
N LYS A 92 -17.22 -42.18 14.08
CA LYS A 92 -17.56 -43.02 15.25
C LYS A 92 -16.80 -42.65 16.52
N ASP A 93 -15.67 -41.95 16.40
CA ASP A 93 -14.82 -41.55 17.54
C ASP A 93 -15.14 -40.13 18.06
N GLY A 94 -16.19 -39.49 17.54
CA GLY A 94 -16.72 -38.23 18.08
C GLY A 94 -15.86 -36.99 17.81
N LYS A 95 -14.89 -37.08 16.90
CA LYS A 95 -14.16 -35.93 16.37
C LYS A 95 -14.86 -35.47 15.09
N GLY A 96 -15.25 -34.20 15.01
CA GLY A 96 -15.93 -33.64 13.83
C GLY A 96 -15.09 -33.67 12.55
N ALA A 97 -15.53 -32.93 11.51
CA ALA A 97 -14.89 -32.90 10.20
C ALA A 97 -13.37 -32.64 10.27
N LEU A 98 -12.60 -33.41 9.49
CA LEU A 98 -11.14 -33.27 9.34
C LEU A 98 -10.77 -31.86 8.87
N SER A 99 -9.73 -31.28 9.47
CA SER A 99 -9.11 -30.06 8.93
C SER A 99 -8.41 -30.34 7.59
N PRO A 100 -8.21 -29.33 6.72
CA PRO A 100 -7.49 -29.49 5.46
C PRO A 100 -6.08 -30.08 5.63
N GLU A 101 -5.38 -29.75 6.74
CA GLU A 101 -4.07 -30.27 7.05
C GLU A 101 -4.09 -31.75 7.48
N GLU A 102 -5.07 -32.17 8.29
CA GLU A 102 -5.25 -33.59 8.67
C GLU A 102 -5.70 -34.45 7.48
N LEU A 103 -6.46 -33.86 6.55
CA LEU A 103 -6.83 -34.49 5.28
C LEU A 103 -5.59 -34.72 4.41
N GLN A 104 -4.68 -33.76 4.36
CA GLN A 104 -3.45 -33.84 3.57
C GLN A 104 -2.44 -34.83 4.18
N GLU A 105 -2.28 -34.86 5.50
CA GLU A 105 -1.40 -35.82 6.20
C GLU A 105 -1.91 -37.27 6.06
N ALA A 106 -3.23 -37.48 6.06
CA ALA A 106 -3.85 -38.79 5.80
C ALA A 106 -3.67 -39.26 4.33
N ILE A 107 -3.65 -38.33 3.38
CA ILE A 107 -3.42 -38.61 1.95
C ILE A 107 -1.93 -38.89 1.68
N GLU A 108 -1.02 -38.14 2.32
CA GLU A 108 0.43 -38.27 2.11
C GLU A 108 1.01 -39.54 2.78
N GLY A 109 0.40 -40.03 3.85
CA GLY A 109 0.82 -41.23 4.60
C GLY A 109 0.27 -42.58 4.11
N SER A 110 -0.57 -42.61 3.08
CA SER A 110 -1.26 -43.84 2.62
C SER A 110 -0.74 -44.35 1.25
N GLU A 111 -0.91 -45.65 0.96
CA GLU A 111 -0.59 -46.23 -0.37
C GLU A 111 -1.38 -45.56 -1.52
N LEU A 112 -2.45 -44.81 -1.19
CA LEU A 112 -3.19 -43.93 -2.12
C LEU A 112 -2.32 -42.84 -2.77
N SER A 113 -1.27 -42.35 -2.09
CA SER A 113 -0.43 -41.21 -2.51
C SER A 113 0.22 -41.42 -3.89
N GLN A 114 0.69 -42.63 -4.19
CA GLN A 114 1.41 -42.92 -5.43
C GLN A 114 0.50 -43.00 -6.67
N GLU A 115 -0.74 -43.51 -6.53
CA GLU A 115 -1.67 -43.62 -7.66
C GLU A 115 -2.49 -42.34 -7.89
N LEU A 116 -2.81 -41.59 -6.83
CA LEU A 116 -3.47 -40.28 -6.93
C LEU A 116 -2.54 -39.22 -7.55
N GLN A 117 -1.22 -39.28 -7.33
CA GLN A 117 -0.25 -38.34 -7.95
C GLN A 117 -0.28 -38.34 -9.48
N VAL A 118 -0.60 -39.47 -10.13
CA VAL A 118 -0.68 -39.56 -11.60
C VAL A 118 -1.94 -38.90 -12.16
N SER A 119 -3.04 -38.88 -11.39
CA SER A 119 -4.31 -38.24 -11.80
C SER A 119 -4.39 -36.77 -11.34
N LEU A 120 -3.79 -36.44 -10.20
CA LEU A 120 -3.73 -35.09 -9.61
C LEU A 120 -2.63 -34.20 -10.19
N GLY A 121 -1.71 -34.73 -11.00
CA GLY A 121 -0.66 -33.95 -11.68
C GLY A 121 -1.18 -32.87 -12.65
N LYS A 122 -2.50 -32.79 -12.86
CA LYS A 122 -3.18 -31.76 -13.65
C LYS A 122 -3.99 -30.76 -12.81
N VAL A 123 -4.13 -31.00 -11.50
CA VAL A 123 -4.83 -30.08 -10.60
C VAL A 123 -3.87 -28.93 -10.27
N PRO A 124 -4.26 -27.66 -10.54
CA PRO A 124 -3.45 -26.50 -10.21
C PRO A 124 -3.03 -26.55 -8.74
N ARG A 125 -1.76 -26.22 -8.48
CA ARG A 125 -1.28 -26.06 -7.12
C ARG A 125 -1.39 -24.59 -6.74
N ASN A 126 -1.80 -24.30 -5.52
CA ASN A 126 -1.79 -22.93 -5.00
C ASN A 126 -0.34 -22.43 -4.85
N SER A 127 -0.18 -21.15 -4.48
CA SER A 127 1.12 -20.49 -4.30
C SER A 127 2.03 -21.15 -3.27
N GLN A 128 1.52 -22.06 -2.43
CA GLN A 128 2.27 -22.83 -1.44
C GLN A 128 2.63 -24.25 -1.92
N GLY A 129 2.26 -24.64 -3.14
CA GLY A 129 2.53 -25.97 -3.70
C GLY A 129 1.52 -27.05 -3.30
N HIS A 130 0.43 -26.70 -2.59
CA HIS A 130 -0.66 -27.60 -2.23
C HIS A 130 -1.68 -27.72 -3.37
N LEU A 131 -2.41 -28.84 -3.44
CA LEU A 131 -3.45 -29.03 -4.46
C LEU A 131 -4.64 -28.09 -4.19
N ASP A 132 -5.07 -27.35 -5.22
CA ASP A 132 -6.22 -26.45 -5.13
C ASP A 132 -7.49 -27.22 -4.76
N ILE A 133 -8.07 -26.89 -3.59
CA ILE A 133 -9.22 -27.59 -3.01
C ILE A 133 -10.48 -27.50 -3.87
N VAL A 134 -10.64 -26.42 -4.64
CA VAL A 134 -11.78 -26.20 -5.54
C VAL A 134 -11.65 -27.09 -6.76
N GLU A 135 -10.45 -27.23 -7.32
CA GLU A 135 -10.18 -28.13 -8.44
C GLU A 135 -10.13 -29.60 -8.03
N LEU A 136 -9.62 -29.91 -6.82
CA LEU A 136 -9.71 -31.24 -6.23
C LEU A 136 -11.18 -31.66 -6.08
N SER A 137 -12.02 -30.74 -5.60
CA SER A 137 -13.47 -30.92 -5.42
C SER A 137 -14.22 -31.09 -6.75
N LYS A 138 -13.83 -30.36 -7.81
CA LYS A 138 -14.37 -30.55 -9.17
C LYS A 138 -13.98 -31.91 -9.75
N CYS A 139 -12.73 -32.35 -9.55
CA CYS A 139 -12.28 -33.70 -9.89
C CYS A 139 -13.16 -34.77 -9.21
N PHE A 140 -13.43 -34.63 -7.91
CA PHE A 140 -14.31 -35.55 -7.18
C PHE A 140 -15.78 -35.49 -7.67
N LEU A 141 -16.26 -34.33 -8.11
CA LEU A 141 -17.59 -34.17 -8.69
C LEU A 141 -17.70 -34.84 -10.08
N GLU A 142 -16.67 -34.72 -10.93
CA GLU A 142 -16.60 -35.40 -12.22
C GLU A 142 -16.53 -36.93 -12.05
N ILE A 143 -15.75 -37.41 -11.10
CA ILE A 143 -15.67 -38.85 -10.77
C ILE A 143 -17.01 -39.36 -10.22
N GLY A 144 -17.70 -38.58 -9.37
CA GLY A 144 -19.04 -38.89 -8.86
C GLY A 144 -20.13 -38.92 -9.94
N ASN A 145 -20.10 -37.97 -10.88
CA ASN A 145 -21.02 -37.92 -12.02
C ASN A 145 -20.78 -39.06 -13.03
N HIS A 146 -19.52 -39.52 -13.16
CA HIS A 146 -19.20 -40.71 -13.96
C HIS A 146 -19.71 -42.02 -13.32
N LEU A 147 -19.80 -42.09 -11.99
CA LEU A 147 -20.37 -43.23 -11.26
C LEU A 147 -21.91 -43.26 -11.28
N GLU A 148 -22.56 -42.09 -11.46
CA GLU A 148 -24.02 -41.94 -11.61
C GLU A 148 -24.60 -42.72 -12.80
N PHE A 149 -23.81 -42.96 -13.86
CA PHE A 149 -24.27 -43.62 -15.09
C PHE A 149 -24.17 -45.16 -15.10
N SER A 150 -23.43 -45.78 -14.18
CA SER A 150 -23.00 -47.19 -14.34
C SER A 150 -23.57 -48.22 -13.37
N THR A 151 -24.22 -47.83 -12.26
CA THR A 151 -24.65 -48.83 -11.25
C THR A 151 -26.07 -48.60 -10.73
N GLY A 152 -27.05 -49.23 -11.39
CA GLY A 152 -28.44 -49.29 -10.94
C GLY A 152 -28.62 -50.05 -9.61
N ALA A 153 -28.40 -49.38 -8.48
CA ALA A 153 -28.64 -49.92 -7.14
C ALA A 153 -29.29 -48.88 -6.20
N GLU A 154 -30.07 -49.40 -5.26
CA GLU A 154 -31.15 -48.72 -4.54
C GLU A 154 -30.73 -47.59 -3.58
N GLY A 155 -31.46 -46.47 -3.68
CA GLY A 155 -32.17 -45.87 -2.54
C GLY A 155 -31.44 -44.83 -1.68
N THR A 156 -30.99 -45.22 -0.49
CA THR A 156 -31.00 -44.32 0.68
C THR A 156 -29.62 -43.87 1.16
N THR A 157 -28.61 -44.72 1.16
CA THR A 157 -27.25 -44.33 1.59
C THR A 157 -26.48 -43.53 0.51
N ARG A 158 -26.93 -43.63 -0.74
CA ARG A 158 -26.33 -43.00 -1.94
C ARG A 158 -26.66 -41.51 -2.09
N GLN A 159 -27.89 -41.12 -1.75
CA GLN A 159 -28.31 -39.72 -1.75
C GLN A 159 -27.69 -38.92 -0.60
N GLU A 160 -27.44 -39.55 0.55
CA GLU A 160 -26.81 -38.87 1.70
C GLU A 160 -25.34 -38.54 1.47
N VAL A 161 -24.56 -39.43 0.84
CA VAL A 161 -23.15 -39.17 0.57
C VAL A 161 -22.99 -38.13 -0.55
N ALA A 162 -23.79 -38.23 -1.62
CA ALA A 162 -23.82 -37.24 -2.69
C ALA A 162 -24.37 -35.88 -2.22
N SER A 163 -25.34 -35.85 -1.31
CA SER A 163 -25.85 -34.60 -0.73
C SER A 163 -24.82 -33.97 0.21
N LYS A 164 -24.14 -34.75 1.07
CA LYS A 164 -23.08 -34.25 1.96
C LYS A 164 -21.87 -33.74 1.16
N ALA A 165 -21.46 -34.44 0.10
CA ALA A 165 -20.39 -33.98 -0.79
C ALA A 165 -20.80 -32.73 -1.57
N ARG A 166 -22.03 -32.64 -2.11
CA ARG A 166 -22.55 -31.42 -2.74
C ARG A 166 -22.64 -30.27 -1.75
N VAL A 167 -23.04 -30.52 -0.50
CA VAL A 167 -23.07 -29.51 0.57
C VAL A 167 -21.65 -29.05 0.89
N ALA A 168 -20.69 -29.96 1.05
CA ALA A 168 -19.28 -29.60 1.31
C ALA A 168 -18.64 -28.82 0.13
N ILE A 169 -18.97 -29.18 -1.11
CA ILE A 169 -18.47 -28.49 -2.32
C ILE A 169 -19.12 -27.13 -2.49
N VAL A 170 -20.43 -27.01 -2.23
CA VAL A 170 -21.12 -25.71 -2.20
C VAL A 170 -20.60 -24.86 -1.04
N GLN A 171 -20.29 -25.45 0.11
CA GLN A 171 -19.74 -24.74 1.26
C GLN A 171 -18.31 -24.24 0.98
N ALA A 172 -17.44 -25.08 0.39
CA ALA A 172 -16.09 -24.70 -0.01
C ALA A 172 -16.07 -23.68 -1.17
N ASP A 173 -16.96 -23.82 -2.15
CA ASP A 173 -17.14 -22.87 -3.27
C ASP A 173 -17.81 -21.56 -2.82
N VAL A 174 -18.60 -21.56 -1.74
CA VAL A 174 -19.18 -20.34 -1.15
C VAL A 174 -18.17 -19.62 -0.25
N GLU A 175 -17.33 -20.34 0.49
CA GLU A 175 -16.30 -19.76 1.34
C GLU A 175 -15.08 -19.27 0.54
N ALA A 176 -14.81 -19.84 -0.64
CA ALA A 176 -13.81 -19.34 -1.59
C ALA A 176 -14.26 -18.08 -2.38
N ARG A 177 -15.53 -17.64 -2.27
CA ARG A 177 -16.08 -16.51 -3.06
C ARG A 177 -15.85 -15.12 -2.47
N TYR A 178 -15.65 -15.02 -1.15
CA TYR A 178 -15.60 -13.74 -0.44
C TYR A 178 -14.19 -13.46 0.10
N SER A 179 -13.31 -12.98 -0.79
CA SER A 179 -11.98 -12.48 -0.42
C SER A 179 -12.08 -11.35 0.62
N LEU A 180 -11.13 -11.33 1.58
CA LEU A 180 -10.95 -10.27 2.58
C LEU A 180 -10.15 -9.05 2.08
N LYS A 181 -9.78 -9.07 0.79
CA LYS A 181 -8.91 -8.08 0.15
C LYS A 181 -9.61 -7.37 -1.02
N GLU A 182 -10.42 -8.07 -1.81
CA GLU A 182 -10.99 -7.58 -3.07
C GLU A 182 -12.35 -6.87 -2.87
N PRO A 183 -12.50 -5.58 -3.25
CA PRO A 183 -13.76 -4.84 -3.15
C PRO A 183 -14.95 -5.54 -3.83
N GLU A 184 -14.74 -6.17 -4.99
CA GLU A 184 -15.77 -6.88 -5.74
C GLU A 184 -16.26 -8.13 -4.99
N ALA A 185 -15.34 -8.85 -4.32
CA ALA A 185 -15.72 -9.98 -3.49
C ALA A 185 -16.55 -9.54 -2.28
N PHE A 186 -16.22 -8.39 -1.69
CA PHE A 186 -17.01 -7.78 -0.62
C PHE A 186 -18.39 -7.31 -1.09
N ALA A 187 -18.47 -6.67 -2.26
CA ALA A 187 -19.75 -6.29 -2.87
C ALA A 187 -20.63 -7.51 -3.19
N ARG A 188 -20.03 -8.60 -3.69
CA ARG A 188 -20.73 -9.89 -3.88
C ARG A 188 -21.30 -10.42 -2.57
N PHE A 189 -20.53 -10.38 -1.48
CA PHE A 189 -21.02 -10.79 -0.16
C PHE A 189 -22.23 -9.96 0.27
N LEU A 190 -22.12 -8.62 0.22
CA LEU A 190 -23.21 -7.72 0.59
C LEU A 190 -24.48 -8.02 -0.20
N LYS A 191 -24.34 -8.32 -1.50
CA LYS A 191 -25.44 -8.72 -2.37
C LYS A 191 -26.02 -10.09 -2.04
N ASP A 192 -25.18 -11.10 -1.87
CA ASP A 192 -25.59 -12.50 -1.67
C ASP A 192 -26.23 -12.75 -0.30
N ALA A 193 -25.83 -11.97 0.71
CA ALA A 193 -26.41 -11.93 2.05
C ALA A 193 -27.47 -10.83 2.24
N ASP A 194 -27.73 -10.03 1.20
CA ASP A 194 -28.65 -8.88 1.19
C ASP A 194 -28.45 -7.90 2.36
N VAL A 195 -27.19 -7.68 2.72
CA VAL A 195 -26.77 -6.70 3.71
C VAL A 195 -26.80 -5.32 3.08
N ARG A 196 -27.52 -4.38 3.69
CA ARG A 196 -27.64 -2.99 3.20
C ARG A 196 -26.87 -2.05 4.08
N LEU A 197 -26.04 -1.20 3.49
CA LEU A 197 -25.42 -0.10 4.22
C LEU A 197 -26.41 1.06 4.37
N VAL A 198 -26.28 1.81 5.46
CA VAL A 198 -27.09 2.99 5.75
C VAL A 198 -26.33 4.24 5.37
N ARG A 199 -26.97 5.22 4.73
CA ARG A 199 -26.28 6.49 4.43
C ARG A 199 -26.08 7.30 5.72
N ALA A 200 -24.87 7.82 5.95
CA ALA A 200 -24.61 8.70 7.09
C ALA A 200 -25.52 9.95 7.06
N LYS A 201 -25.82 10.48 5.87
CA LYS A 201 -26.77 11.61 5.68
C LYS A 201 -28.19 11.28 6.17
N TYR A 202 -28.64 10.03 6.03
CA TYR A 202 -29.92 9.59 6.58
C TYR A 202 -29.88 9.50 8.12
N LEU A 203 -28.77 9.03 8.69
CA LEU A 203 -28.59 9.01 10.14
C LEU A 203 -28.65 10.43 10.73
N ALA A 204 -28.09 11.43 10.04
CA ALA A 204 -28.19 12.83 10.43
C ALA A 204 -29.63 13.35 10.41
N GLU A 205 -30.43 12.92 9.43
CA GLU A 205 -31.85 13.26 9.35
C GLU A 205 -32.66 12.67 10.52
N LEU A 206 -32.36 11.43 10.93
CA LEU A 206 -32.98 10.82 12.11
C LEU A 206 -32.69 11.60 13.39
N VAL A 207 -31.44 12.06 13.58
CA VAL A 207 -31.07 12.94 14.70
C VAL A 207 -31.86 14.24 14.64
N ARG A 208 -31.95 14.88 13.47
CA ARG A 208 -32.70 16.13 13.27
C ARG A 208 -34.18 15.99 13.62
N LEU A 209 -34.78 14.85 13.24
CA LEU A 209 -36.18 14.53 13.50
C LEU A 209 -36.43 13.91 14.89
N LYS A 210 -35.37 13.68 15.68
CA LYS A 210 -35.42 12.98 16.98
C LYS A 210 -36.05 11.59 16.90
N GLN A 211 -35.84 10.89 15.80
CA GLN A 211 -36.38 9.55 15.58
C GLN A 211 -35.38 8.46 15.98
N PRO A 212 -35.84 7.34 16.56
CA PRO A 212 -34.99 6.18 16.80
C PRO A 212 -34.61 5.50 15.48
N LEU A 213 -33.60 4.63 15.54
CA LEU A 213 -33.17 3.84 14.39
C LEU A 213 -34.31 2.90 13.94
N PRO A 214 -34.66 2.88 12.64
CA PRO A 214 -35.57 1.86 12.11
C PRO A 214 -34.85 0.51 12.02
N ARG A 215 -35.57 -0.61 12.02
CA ARG A 215 -34.95 -1.89 11.67
C ARG A 215 -34.76 -1.98 10.16
N ARG A 216 -33.95 -2.93 9.73
CA ARG A 216 -33.68 -3.23 8.32
C ARG A 216 -34.94 -3.28 7.45
N GLN A 217 -36.03 -3.91 7.92
CA GLN A 217 -37.28 -4.04 7.17
C GLN A 217 -38.02 -2.71 6.98
N GLU A 218 -38.06 -1.86 7.99
CA GLU A 218 -38.72 -0.55 7.88
C GLU A 218 -37.91 0.40 7.01
N ALA A 219 -36.59 0.31 7.06
CA ALA A 219 -35.69 1.19 6.32
C ALA A 219 -35.75 1.01 4.79
N GLU A 220 -36.20 -0.14 4.27
CA GLU A 220 -36.23 -0.44 2.82
C GLU A 220 -37.00 0.57 1.98
N SER A 221 -38.12 1.03 2.52
CA SER A 221 -39.04 1.92 1.80
C SER A 221 -38.80 3.39 2.10
N LEU A 222 -37.91 3.70 3.04
CA LEU A 222 -37.68 5.06 3.51
C LEU A 222 -36.81 5.83 2.51
N HIS A 223 -37.29 7.04 2.23
CA HIS A 223 -36.60 8.03 1.43
C HIS A 223 -36.60 9.35 2.19
N PHE A 224 -35.52 10.10 2.07
CA PHE A 224 -35.37 11.41 2.70
C PHE A 224 -34.92 12.44 1.67
N LEU A 225 -35.08 13.72 2.02
CA LEU A 225 -34.63 14.82 1.17
C LEU A 225 -33.20 15.20 1.55
N CYS A 226 -32.30 15.18 0.58
CA CYS A 226 -30.93 15.68 0.71
C CYS A 226 -30.68 16.63 -0.46
N ASP A 227 -30.31 17.87 -0.18
CA ASP A 227 -30.02 18.90 -1.20
C ASP A 227 -31.13 19.10 -2.24
N GLY A 228 -32.38 18.87 -1.85
CA GLY A 228 -33.56 18.98 -2.72
C GLY A 228 -33.90 17.72 -3.51
N GLU A 229 -33.06 16.68 -3.44
CA GLU A 229 -33.29 15.39 -4.08
C GLU A 229 -33.82 14.34 -3.11
N LYS A 230 -34.67 13.45 -3.62
CA LYS A 230 -35.25 12.35 -2.83
C LYS A 230 -34.34 11.13 -2.97
N ILE A 231 -33.67 10.76 -1.87
CA ILE A 231 -32.67 9.68 -1.84
C ILE A 231 -33.15 8.55 -0.91
N SER A 232 -32.80 7.30 -1.21
CA SER A 232 -33.06 6.15 -0.35
C SER A 232 -32.25 6.21 0.95
N ALA A 233 -32.85 5.78 2.06
CA ALA A 233 -32.17 5.66 3.35
C ALA A 233 -31.03 4.62 3.32
N LEU A 234 -31.25 3.51 2.62
CA LEU A 234 -30.31 2.42 2.42
C LEU A 234 -29.59 2.53 1.07
N VAL A 235 -28.32 2.12 1.04
CA VAL A 235 -27.50 2.04 -0.17
C VAL A 235 -27.88 0.80 -0.97
N THR A 236 -28.01 0.96 -2.28
CA THR A 236 -28.37 -0.12 -3.20
C THR A 236 -27.17 -1.02 -3.52
N HIS A 237 -27.42 -2.26 -3.98
CA HIS A 237 -26.34 -3.18 -4.36
C HIS A 237 -25.63 -2.73 -5.63
N ASP A 238 -26.33 -1.97 -6.49
CA ASP A 238 -25.75 -1.41 -7.72
C ASP A 238 -24.78 -0.26 -7.41
N GLU A 239 -25.07 0.56 -6.39
CA GLU A 239 -24.12 1.56 -5.87
C GLU A 239 -22.90 0.89 -5.24
N VAL A 240 -23.09 -0.15 -4.42
CA VAL A 240 -21.98 -0.91 -3.85
C VAL A 240 -21.15 -1.57 -4.95
N GLN A 241 -21.77 -2.07 -6.02
CA GLN A 241 -21.04 -2.61 -7.17
C GLN A 241 -20.27 -1.50 -7.92
N SER A 242 -20.87 -0.32 -8.07
CA SER A 242 -20.22 0.85 -8.69
C SER A 242 -19.02 1.33 -7.87
N TRP A 243 -19.15 1.27 -6.54
CA TRP A 243 -18.06 1.51 -5.60
C TRP A 243 -16.94 0.48 -5.75
N ALA A 244 -17.27 -0.80 -5.80
CA ALA A 244 -16.29 -1.87 -5.97
C ALA A 244 -15.51 -1.73 -7.30
N LEU A 245 -16.17 -1.25 -8.36
CA LEU A 245 -15.54 -0.96 -9.66
C LEU A 245 -14.77 0.38 -9.71
N GLY A 246 -14.73 1.14 -8.61
CA GLY A 246 -14.05 2.44 -8.53
C GLY A 246 -14.78 3.60 -9.21
N THR A 247 -16.00 3.39 -9.71
CA THR A 247 -16.80 4.42 -10.39
C THR A 247 -17.59 5.33 -9.43
N GLN A 248 -17.76 4.91 -8.18
CA GLN A 248 -18.37 5.69 -7.11
C GLN A 248 -17.45 5.74 -5.90
N LYS A 249 -17.17 6.93 -5.37
CA LYS A 249 -16.34 7.09 -4.16
C LYS A 249 -17.20 6.96 -2.92
N ALA A 250 -16.87 6.00 -2.07
CA ALA A 250 -17.49 5.86 -0.75
C ALA A 250 -16.52 5.27 0.28
N ILE A 251 -16.73 5.62 1.55
CA ILE A 251 -16.05 5.06 2.72
C ILE A 251 -17.07 4.19 3.46
N ILE A 252 -16.72 2.92 3.68
CA ILE A 252 -17.57 1.97 4.39
C ILE A 252 -17.11 1.87 5.85
N CYS A 253 -18.01 2.21 6.78
CA CYS A 253 -17.76 2.22 8.22
C CYS A 253 -18.67 1.23 8.93
N SER A 254 -18.08 0.21 9.56
CA SER A 254 -18.76 -0.74 10.42
C SER A 254 -18.80 -0.24 11.86
N ILE A 255 -19.98 -0.24 12.48
CA ILE A 255 -20.18 0.23 13.85
C ILE A 255 -20.16 -0.96 14.81
N SER A 256 -19.15 -1.00 15.68
CA SER A 256 -19.14 -1.87 16.86
C SER A 256 -19.74 -1.15 18.04
N HIS A 257 -20.86 -1.67 18.54
CA HIS A 257 -21.69 -1.00 19.54
C HIS A 257 -22.31 -1.95 20.55
N ALA A 258 -22.76 -1.39 21.67
CA ALA A 258 -23.40 -2.13 22.73
C ALA A 258 -24.92 -1.97 22.64
N TRP A 259 -25.64 -3.08 22.43
CA TRP A 259 -27.10 -3.10 22.56
C TRP A 259 -27.55 -2.75 23.99
N GLU A 260 -28.24 -1.64 24.18
CA GLU A 260 -28.63 -1.14 25.50
C GLU A 260 -29.95 -1.71 26.02
N THR A 261 -30.76 -2.33 25.16
CA THR A 261 -31.92 -3.15 25.54
C THR A 261 -31.98 -4.43 24.72
N MET A 262 -32.82 -5.38 25.11
CA MET A 262 -33.04 -6.59 24.29
C MET A 262 -33.83 -6.29 23.01
N GLU A 263 -34.64 -5.24 23.03
CA GLU A 263 -35.60 -4.92 21.97
C GLU A 263 -35.05 -3.92 20.94
N HIS A 264 -34.16 -3.01 21.36
CA HIS A 264 -33.60 -1.95 20.52
C HIS A 264 -32.17 -1.60 20.97
N PRO A 265 -31.21 -1.42 20.05
CA PRO A 265 -29.82 -1.21 20.43
C PRO A 265 -29.54 0.17 21.05
N ASP A 266 -30.20 1.23 20.55
CA ASP A 266 -30.02 2.60 21.00
C ASP A 266 -31.38 3.32 21.22
N PRO A 267 -32.16 2.91 22.25
CA PRO A 267 -33.49 3.46 22.46
C PRO A 267 -33.48 4.95 22.84
N CYS A 268 -32.34 5.45 23.33
CA CYS A 268 -32.16 6.84 23.74
C CYS A 268 -31.57 7.74 22.65
N ARG A 269 -31.23 7.18 21.48
CA ARG A 269 -30.58 7.88 20.35
C ARG A 269 -29.19 8.47 20.69
N TYR A 270 -28.59 8.02 21.78
CA TYR A 270 -27.32 8.54 22.27
C TYR A 270 -26.17 8.08 21.38
N GLN A 271 -26.19 6.81 20.98
CA GLN A 271 -25.15 6.24 20.12
C GLN A 271 -25.26 6.78 18.69
N LEU A 272 -26.48 6.92 18.18
CA LEU A 272 -26.79 7.54 16.90
C LEU A 272 -26.18 8.94 16.80
N GLN A 273 -26.31 9.76 17.85
CA GLN A 273 -25.73 11.10 17.89
C GLN A 273 -24.19 11.07 17.73
N HIS A 274 -23.50 10.11 18.36
CA HIS A 274 -22.05 9.96 18.22
C HIS A 274 -21.64 9.52 16.81
N ILE A 275 -22.39 8.60 16.20
CA ILE A 275 -22.15 8.16 14.81
C ILE A 275 -22.26 9.37 13.87
N VAL A 276 -23.32 10.17 13.98
CA VAL A 276 -23.53 11.35 13.13
C VAL A 276 -22.45 12.40 13.34
N ASN A 277 -22.10 12.69 14.60
CA ASN A 277 -21.04 13.66 14.91
C ASN A 277 -19.70 13.25 14.31
N HIS A 278 -19.37 11.96 14.35
CA HIS A 278 -18.10 11.45 13.84
C HIS A 278 -18.09 11.33 12.31
N THR A 279 -19.14 10.77 11.72
CA THR A 279 -19.26 10.64 10.25
C THR A 279 -19.33 12.00 9.55
N GLY A 280 -19.89 13.03 10.20
CA GLY A 280 -19.85 14.41 9.68
C GLY A 280 -18.44 15.00 9.56
N LEU A 281 -17.47 14.55 10.37
CA LEU A 281 -16.06 14.94 10.19
C LEU A 281 -15.45 14.30 8.95
N TYR A 282 -15.83 13.06 8.64
CA TYR A 282 -15.36 12.37 7.44
C TYR A 282 -15.98 12.97 6.18
N ASP A 283 -17.29 13.23 6.20
CA ASP A 283 -17.99 13.92 5.11
C ASP A 283 -17.38 15.32 4.83
N ALA A 284 -16.92 16.02 5.87
CA ALA A 284 -16.23 17.31 5.71
C ALA A 284 -14.76 17.18 5.25
N ALA A 285 -14.09 16.07 5.56
CA ALA A 285 -12.67 15.87 5.29
C ALA A 285 -12.39 15.15 3.96
N PHE A 286 -13.35 14.33 3.50
CA PHE A 286 -13.20 13.45 2.35
C PHE A 286 -14.33 13.72 1.35
N ASP A 287 -13.96 13.91 0.08
CA ASP A 287 -14.89 14.04 -1.05
C ASP A 287 -15.42 12.64 -1.47
N ALA A 288 -16.12 11.97 -0.56
CA ALA A 288 -16.66 10.63 -0.72
C ALA A 288 -17.90 10.42 0.15
N ASP A 289 -18.87 9.62 -0.32
CA ASP A 289 -20.03 9.26 0.48
C ASP A 289 -19.62 8.41 1.69
N ILE A 290 -20.29 8.60 2.84
CA ILE A 290 -20.07 7.77 4.03
C ILE A 290 -21.22 6.76 4.18
N TRP A 291 -20.89 5.49 4.06
CA TRP A 291 -21.83 4.38 4.17
C TRP A 291 -21.56 3.59 5.43
N VAL A 292 -22.60 3.40 6.25
CA VAL A 292 -22.48 2.87 7.60
C VAL A 292 -23.12 1.49 7.64
N PHE A 293 -22.35 0.48 8.06
CA PHE A 293 -22.89 -0.78 8.51
C PHE A 293 -23.24 -0.67 10.00
N TYR A 294 -24.54 -0.73 10.28
CA TYR A 294 -25.09 -0.82 11.63
C TYR A 294 -26.02 -2.03 11.65
N ASP A 295 -25.61 -3.11 12.31
CA ASP A 295 -26.23 -4.45 12.28
C ASP A 295 -27.78 -4.43 12.31
N PHE A 296 -28.38 -3.63 13.21
CA PHE A 296 -29.82 -3.51 13.42
C PHE A 296 -30.59 -2.97 12.19
N VAL A 297 -29.96 -2.06 11.44
CA VAL A 297 -30.55 -1.46 10.24
C VAL A 297 -30.06 -2.17 8.97
N SER A 298 -28.93 -2.85 9.04
CA SER A 298 -28.22 -3.41 7.87
C SER A 298 -28.57 -4.87 7.61
N VAL A 299 -28.99 -5.60 8.65
CA VAL A 299 -29.33 -7.02 8.62
C VAL A 299 -30.76 -7.23 9.15
N PHE A 300 -31.50 -8.19 8.60
CA PHE A 300 -32.90 -8.47 9.00
C PHE A 300 -33.02 -8.83 10.50
N GLN A 301 -33.88 -8.14 11.26
CA GLN A 301 -33.88 -8.25 12.73
C GLN A 301 -34.84 -9.25 13.37
N HIS A 302 -35.74 -9.89 12.62
CA HIS A 302 -36.64 -10.95 13.10
C HIS A 302 -37.18 -11.70 11.88
N PRO A 303 -36.40 -12.60 11.26
CA PRO A 303 -36.80 -13.23 10.02
C PRO A 303 -38.07 -14.05 10.21
N LYS A 304 -39.08 -13.81 9.36
CA LYS A 304 -40.47 -14.29 9.54
C LYS A 304 -40.59 -15.80 9.74
N ALA A 305 -40.16 -16.58 8.76
CA ALA A 305 -40.36 -18.03 8.71
C ALA A 305 -39.10 -18.75 8.26
N GLU A 306 -38.93 -19.98 8.73
CA GLU A 306 -37.84 -20.87 8.30
C GLU A 306 -37.92 -21.07 6.77
N GLY A 307 -36.78 -20.93 6.09
CA GLY A 307 -36.69 -20.99 4.63
C GLY A 307 -37.11 -19.72 3.86
N SER A 308 -37.55 -18.64 4.54
CA SER A 308 -37.79 -17.35 3.88
C SER A 308 -36.50 -16.67 3.41
N HIS A 309 -36.59 -15.81 2.38
CA HIS A 309 -35.44 -15.01 1.90
C HIS A 309 -34.77 -14.23 3.04
N GLU A 310 -35.57 -13.56 3.89
CA GLU A 310 -35.08 -12.82 5.06
C GLU A 310 -34.25 -13.72 6.00
N ARG A 311 -34.71 -14.96 6.24
CA ARG A 311 -33.99 -15.92 7.09
C ARG A 311 -32.69 -16.40 6.46
N ILE A 312 -32.73 -16.75 5.17
CA ILE A 312 -31.54 -17.21 4.43
C ILE A 312 -30.48 -16.12 4.39
N SER A 313 -30.88 -14.87 4.10
CA SER A 313 -29.99 -13.70 4.12
C SER A 313 -29.42 -13.45 5.51
N PHE A 314 -30.24 -13.49 6.56
CA PHE A 314 -29.78 -13.36 7.95
C PHE A 314 -28.72 -14.42 8.30
N ASP A 315 -29.01 -15.70 8.06
CA ASP A 315 -28.09 -16.79 8.39
C ASP A 315 -26.78 -16.68 7.60
N LYS A 316 -26.83 -16.24 6.33
CA LYS A 316 -25.63 -15.96 5.52
C LYS A 316 -24.80 -14.79 6.07
N ALA A 317 -25.46 -13.70 6.46
CA ALA A 317 -24.80 -12.53 7.05
C ALA A 317 -24.11 -12.91 8.36
N MET A 318 -24.79 -13.64 9.24
CA MET A 318 -24.23 -14.06 10.53
C MET A 318 -23.03 -15.01 10.39
N ARG A 319 -23.07 -15.96 9.43
CA ARG A 319 -21.93 -16.85 9.15
C ARG A 319 -20.68 -16.12 8.66
N ASN A 320 -20.86 -14.96 8.02
CA ASN A 320 -19.78 -14.20 7.39
C ASN A 320 -19.63 -12.77 7.97
N MET A 321 -20.11 -12.54 9.20
CA MET A 321 -20.14 -11.22 9.81
C MET A 321 -18.75 -10.57 9.90
N HIS A 322 -17.72 -11.40 10.08
CA HIS A 322 -16.33 -10.98 10.09
C HIS A 322 -15.90 -10.19 8.85
N LEU A 323 -16.49 -10.42 7.67
CA LEU A 323 -16.19 -9.64 6.47
C LEU A 323 -16.43 -8.15 6.70
N MET A 324 -17.46 -7.78 7.47
CA MET A 324 -17.73 -6.38 7.78
C MET A 324 -16.62 -5.71 8.60
N TYR A 325 -15.87 -6.49 9.36
CA TYR A 325 -14.88 -5.97 10.30
C TYR A 325 -13.43 -6.26 9.87
N ALA A 326 -13.14 -7.35 9.17
CA ALA A 326 -11.78 -7.76 8.79
C ALA A 326 -11.39 -7.44 7.33
N HIS A 327 -12.35 -7.01 6.50
CA HIS A 327 -12.08 -6.67 5.11
C HIS A 327 -11.24 -5.38 5.00
N GLU A 328 -10.26 -5.36 4.10
CA GLU A 328 -9.30 -4.24 3.94
C GLU A 328 -9.96 -2.90 3.58
N CYS A 329 -11.18 -2.93 3.05
CA CYS A 329 -11.94 -1.76 2.61
C CYS A 329 -12.89 -1.18 3.68
N THR A 330 -12.94 -1.74 4.89
CA THR A 330 -13.82 -1.23 5.95
C THR A 330 -13.05 -0.51 7.03
N LEU A 331 -13.70 0.50 7.62
CA LEU A 331 -13.30 1.10 8.89
C LEU A 331 -14.19 0.55 10.00
N THR A 332 -13.69 0.51 11.23
CA THR A 332 -14.43 0.05 12.41
C THR A 332 -14.55 1.19 13.42
N PHE A 333 -15.75 1.72 13.60
CA PHE A 333 -16.02 2.73 14.62
C PHE A 333 -16.61 2.09 15.86
N ARG A 334 -16.08 2.45 17.02
CA ARG A 334 -16.39 1.83 18.31
C ARG A 334 -17.06 2.84 19.22
N ILE A 335 -18.19 2.46 19.77
CA ILE A 335 -18.93 3.22 20.78
C ILE A 335 -18.84 2.40 22.08
N GLU A 336 -17.96 2.83 22.98
CA GLU A 336 -17.64 2.07 24.19
C GLU A 336 -18.46 2.52 25.41
N THR A 337 -18.98 3.75 25.39
CA THR A 337 -19.81 4.35 26.43
C THR A 337 -21.28 4.00 26.22
N LEU A 338 -21.95 3.62 27.31
CA LEU A 338 -23.41 3.46 27.34
C LEU A 338 -24.08 4.82 27.51
N THR A 339 -25.39 4.88 27.25
CA THR A 339 -26.19 6.09 27.50
C THR A 339 -26.05 6.51 28.97
N PRO A 340 -25.69 7.78 29.25
CA PRO A 340 -25.59 8.32 30.61
C PRO A 340 -26.90 8.16 31.40
N ASP A 341 -26.78 7.87 32.70
CA ASP A 341 -27.95 7.57 33.53
C ASP A 341 -28.93 8.77 33.65
N ASP A 342 -28.44 10.01 33.62
CA ASP A 342 -29.27 11.21 33.63
C ASP A 342 -30.14 11.34 32.37
N LEU A 343 -29.56 11.07 31.19
CA LEU A 343 -30.31 11.02 29.93
C LEU A 343 -31.30 9.85 29.92
N TRP A 344 -30.88 8.68 30.42
CA TRP A 344 -31.74 7.50 30.52
C TRP A 344 -32.96 7.74 31.40
N GLU A 345 -32.77 8.33 32.59
CA GLU A 345 -33.86 8.66 33.51
C GLU A 345 -34.76 9.79 32.96
N ALA A 346 -34.19 10.79 32.29
CA ALA A 346 -34.98 11.82 31.61
C ALA A 346 -35.90 11.24 30.54
N MET A 347 -35.42 10.26 29.76
CA MET A 347 -36.23 9.59 28.73
C MET A 347 -37.30 8.67 29.32
N LYS A 348 -37.04 8.00 30.45
CA LYS A 348 -38.08 7.23 31.16
C LYS A 348 -39.27 8.09 31.61
N LEU A 349 -39.01 9.33 32.00
CA LEU A 349 -40.06 10.26 32.45
C LEU A 349 -40.92 10.79 31.29
N ASN A 350 -40.41 10.74 30.06
CA ASN A 350 -41.13 11.22 28.88
C ASN A 350 -41.94 10.09 28.23
N LEU A 351 -43.17 9.86 28.73
CA LEU A 351 -44.06 8.80 28.25
C LEU A 351 -44.54 9.00 26.79
N GLU A 352 -44.35 10.18 26.21
CA GLU A 352 -44.68 10.45 24.80
C GLU A 352 -43.54 10.07 23.83
N ASP A 353 -42.32 9.82 24.34
CA ASP A 353 -41.16 9.40 23.55
C ASP A 353 -41.14 7.87 23.43
N LEU A 354 -41.83 7.37 22.40
CA LEU A 354 -42.07 5.95 22.21
C LEU A 354 -41.05 5.32 21.26
N VAL A 355 -40.53 4.15 21.65
CA VAL A 355 -39.64 3.32 20.84
C VAL A 355 -40.47 2.27 20.09
N PRO A 356 -40.34 2.15 18.76
CA PRO A 356 -41.01 1.11 18.00
C PRO A 356 -40.36 -0.25 18.30
N VAL A 357 -41.14 -1.18 18.87
CA VAL A 357 -40.68 -2.52 19.27
C VAL A 357 -41.47 -3.59 18.52
N TRP A 358 -40.80 -4.66 18.11
CA TRP A 358 -41.48 -5.82 17.53
C TRP A 358 -42.33 -6.55 18.56
N ASP A 359 -43.55 -6.89 18.16
CA ASP A 359 -44.45 -7.66 19.00
C ASP A 359 -44.81 -8.99 18.32
N ASP A 360 -44.19 -10.09 18.79
CA ASP A 360 -44.36 -11.43 18.22
C ASP A 360 -45.82 -11.88 18.14
N SER A 361 -46.65 -11.45 19.11
CA SER A 361 -48.06 -11.85 19.16
C SER A 361 -48.90 -11.26 18.02
N SER A 362 -48.54 -10.06 17.55
CA SER A 362 -49.24 -9.35 16.48
C SER A 362 -48.51 -9.40 15.14
N GLY A 363 -47.22 -9.74 15.13
CA GLY A 363 -46.38 -9.67 13.95
C GLY A 363 -46.23 -8.25 13.40
N THR A 364 -46.35 -7.24 14.26
CA THR A 364 -46.26 -5.81 13.88
C THR A 364 -45.45 -5.02 14.90
N LEU A 365 -45.04 -3.80 14.51
CA LEU A 365 -44.40 -2.86 15.44
C LEU A 365 -45.43 -2.22 16.36
N LYS A 366 -45.13 -2.20 17.66
CA LYS A 366 -45.89 -1.46 18.67
C LYS A 366 -45.00 -0.38 19.29
N PRO A 367 -45.47 0.87 19.36
CA PRO A 367 -44.73 1.92 20.07
C PRO A 367 -44.81 1.67 21.58
N LYS A 368 -43.66 1.61 22.26
CA LYS A 368 -43.56 1.37 23.70
C LYS A 368 -42.67 2.41 24.39
N PRO A 369 -43.00 2.87 25.60
CA PRO A 369 -42.12 3.73 26.37
C PRO A 369 -40.87 2.98 26.85
N LEU A 370 -39.78 3.71 27.12
CA LEU A 370 -38.51 3.13 27.59
C LEU A 370 -38.66 2.26 28.85
N THR A 371 -39.65 2.54 29.70
CA THR A 371 -39.95 1.78 30.92
C THR A 371 -40.39 0.34 30.67
N GLU A 372 -40.84 0.01 29.46
CA GLU A 372 -41.26 -1.34 29.08
C GLU A 372 -40.14 -2.17 28.41
N LEU A 373 -38.99 -1.57 28.12
CA LEU A 373 -37.85 -2.27 27.50
C LEU A 373 -36.98 -2.95 28.56
N LYS A 374 -36.28 -4.03 28.19
CA LYS A 374 -35.39 -4.76 29.10
C LYS A 374 -33.96 -4.22 28.98
N PRO A 375 -33.45 -3.45 29.97
CA PRO A 375 -32.13 -2.83 29.87
C PRO A 375 -31.01 -3.87 29.95
N ASN A 376 -29.95 -3.63 29.16
CA ASN A 376 -28.70 -4.37 29.20
C ASN A 376 -27.55 -3.41 29.58
N LYS A 377 -27.22 -3.39 30.87
CA LYS A 377 -26.19 -2.52 31.46
C LYS A 377 -24.79 -3.15 31.45
N ASN A 378 -24.56 -4.26 30.73
CA ASN A 378 -23.20 -4.80 30.59
C ASN A 378 -22.31 -3.80 29.83
N GLU A 379 -21.11 -3.57 30.32
CA GLU A 379 -20.13 -2.69 29.67
C GLU A 379 -19.69 -3.24 28.30
N TYR A 380 -19.33 -2.37 27.37
CA TYR A 380 -18.90 -2.73 26.02
C TYR A 380 -17.78 -3.78 26.01
N ARG A 381 -16.75 -3.59 26.84
CA ARG A 381 -15.50 -4.38 26.80
C ARG A 381 -15.64 -5.82 27.26
N VAL A 382 -16.74 -6.16 27.93
CA VAL A 382 -17.01 -7.53 28.40
C VAL A 382 -18.00 -8.26 27.49
N ARG A 383 -18.47 -7.65 26.40
CA ARG A 383 -19.46 -8.26 25.49
C ARG A 383 -18.74 -9.05 24.39
N GLY A 384 -19.13 -10.31 24.22
CA GLY A 384 -18.45 -11.24 23.30
C GLY A 384 -18.42 -10.77 21.84
N TRP A 385 -19.55 -10.28 21.31
CA TRP A 385 -19.62 -9.71 19.96
C TRP A 385 -18.74 -8.46 19.80
N CYS A 386 -18.84 -7.50 20.73
CA CYS A 386 -18.00 -6.31 20.71
C CYS A 386 -16.50 -6.64 20.77
N MET A 387 -16.11 -7.66 21.55
CA MET A 387 -14.72 -8.14 21.61
C MET A 387 -14.28 -8.76 20.27
N ALA A 388 -15.13 -9.58 19.65
CA ALA A 388 -14.86 -10.21 18.36
C ALA A 388 -14.75 -9.21 17.21
N GLU A 389 -15.64 -8.22 17.17
CA GLU A 389 -15.64 -7.18 16.15
C GLU A 389 -14.36 -6.34 16.18
N VAL A 390 -13.88 -6.00 17.38
CA VAL A 390 -12.58 -5.33 17.55
C VAL A 390 -11.43 -6.23 17.12
N GLU A 391 -11.50 -7.50 17.49
CA GLU A 391 -10.47 -8.48 17.15
C GLU A 391 -10.36 -8.69 15.63
N TRP A 392 -11.47 -8.95 14.93
CA TRP A 392 -11.52 -9.06 13.48
C TRP A 392 -10.99 -7.80 12.79
N SER A 393 -11.31 -6.64 13.34
CA SER A 393 -10.84 -5.35 12.82
C SER A 393 -9.32 -5.16 12.93
N SER A 394 -8.68 -5.81 13.90
CA SER A 394 -7.24 -5.75 14.10
C SER A 394 -6.44 -6.68 13.17
N LEU A 395 -7.11 -7.60 12.47
CA LEU A 395 -6.49 -8.52 11.49
C LEU A 395 -6.13 -7.84 10.16
N ARG A 396 -6.59 -6.61 9.93
CA ARG A 396 -6.24 -5.85 8.73
C ARG A 396 -4.77 -5.47 8.74
N ARG A 397 -4.20 -5.36 7.55
CA ARG A 397 -2.77 -5.05 7.40
C ARG A 397 -2.41 -3.63 7.87
N VAL A 398 -3.40 -2.72 7.89
CA VAL A 398 -3.27 -1.35 8.42
C VAL A 398 -4.20 -1.20 9.62
N ASN A 399 -3.64 -1.04 10.81
CA ASN A 399 -4.45 -1.04 12.05
C ASN A 399 -5.13 0.30 12.37
N ALA A 400 -4.80 1.39 11.68
CA ALA A 400 -5.39 2.72 11.88
C ALA A 400 -6.90 2.79 11.52
N GLN A 401 -7.46 1.66 11.08
CA GLN A 401 -8.83 1.52 10.63
C GLN A 401 -9.85 1.24 11.74
N HIS A 402 -9.45 1.02 13.01
CA HIS A 402 -10.39 1.01 14.14
C HIS A 402 -10.29 2.27 15.01
N GLN A 403 -11.42 2.88 15.37
CA GLN A 403 -11.45 4.18 16.04
C GLN A 403 -12.56 4.24 17.09
N ARG A 404 -12.26 4.75 18.29
CA ARG A 404 -13.27 5.06 19.31
C ARG A 404 -13.82 6.47 19.07
N ILE A 405 -15.14 6.62 19.02
CA ILE A 405 -15.77 7.86 18.50
C ILE A 405 -16.52 8.71 19.55
N ASP A 406 -16.70 8.21 20.76
CA ASP A 406 -17.63 8.73 21.76
C ASP A 406 -16.97 9.44 22.97
N ARG A 407 -15.79 10.02 22.77
CA ARG A 407 -14.98 10.60 23.85
C ARG A 407 -15.63 11.86 24.47
N LEU A 408 -15.77 11.90 25.79
CA LEU A 408 -16.23 13.08 26.53
C LEU A 408 -15.11 14.13 26.65
N LYS A 409 -15.46 15.43 26.60
CA LYS A 409 -14.49 16.54 26.77
C LYS A 409 -13.75 16.50 28.12
N SER A 410 -14.35 15.95 29.18
CA SER A 410 -13.77 15.80 30.51
C SER A 410 -12.67 14.75 30.62
N ASP A 411 -12.59 13.81 29.66
CA ASP A 411 -11.58 12.73 29.63
C ASP A 411 -10.24 13.19 29.05
N LYS A 412 -10.09 14.49 28.79
CA LYS A 412 -8.79 15.11 28.45
C LYS A 412 -8.01 15.55 29.69
N GLU A 413 -8.67 15.73 30.83
CA GLU A 413 -8.06 16.36 32.03
C GLU A 413 -7.74 15.38 33.16
N LYS A 414 -8.23 14.13 33.12
CA LYS A 414 -8.13 13.17 34.23
C LYS A 414 -7.17 11.99 34.03
N SER A 415 -6.52 11.82 32.89
CA SER A 415 -5.63 10.67 32.68
C SER A 415 -4.19 10.99 33.10
N ASP A 416 -3.88 10.78 34.37
CA ASP A 416 -2.52 10.49 34.83
C ASP A 416 -2.10 9.12 34.22
N GLY A 417 -1.50 9.16 33.02
CA GLY A 417 -0.67 8.06 32.52
C GLY A 417 -1.34 6.80 31.94
N VAL A 418 -2.67 6.73 31.80
CA VAL A 418 -3.33 5.65 31.03
C VAL A 418 -3.74 6.18 29.65
N GLU A 419 -3.04 5.70 28.63
CA GLU A 419 -3.10 6.10 27.22
C GLU A 419 -4.40 5.64 26.54
N ASP A 420 -5.34 6.55 26.29
CA ASP A 420 -6.64 6.23 25.66
C ASP A 420 -6.91 7.14 24.44
N GLY A 421 -5.98 7.08 23.47
CA GLY A 421 -6.06 7.74 22.16
C GLY A 421 -6.62 6.83 21.05
N LEU A 422 -6.57 7.29 19.80
CA LEU A 422 -6.76 6.48 18.59
C LEU A 422 -5.64 5.43 18.48
N ASN A 423 -5.68 4.47 19.38
CA ASN A 423 -4.60 3.53 19.60
C ASN A 423 -4.79 2.32 18.70
N GLY A 424 -3.72 1.95 18.00
CA GLY A 424 -3.65 0.71 17.24
C GLY A 424 -3.86 -0.51 18.13
N ARG A 425 -4.26 -1.61 17.51
CA ARG A 425 -4.39 -2.94 18.12
C ARG A 425 -3.60 -3.93 17.30
N VAL A 426 -3.20 -5.00 17.95
CA VAL A 426 -2.60 -6.17 17.35
C VAL A 426 -3.58 -7.32 17.52
N PRO A 427 -3.75 -8.19 16.49
CA PRO A 427 -4.61 -9.34 16.64
C PRO A 427 -4.04 -10.29 17.69
N LYS A 428 -4.90 -10.88 18.50
CA LYS A 428 -4.58 -11.95 19.44
C LYS A 428 -4.40 -13.25 18.70
N THR A 429 -3.53 -14.09 19.23
CA THR A 429 -3.45 -15.49 18.82
C THR A 429 -4.79 -16.19 19.09
N PRO A 430 -5.12 -17.28 18.36
CA PRO A 430 -6.34 -18.04 18.60
C PRO A 430 -6.50 -18.51 20.05
N GLU A 431 -5.39 -18.84 20.72
CA GLU A 431 -5.36 -19.22 22.14
C GLU A 431 -5.73 -18.03 23.04
N ASP A 432 -5.04 -16.89 22.88
CA ASP A 432 -5.28 -15.68 23.69
C ASP A 432 -6.71 -15.17 23.50
N PHE A 433 -7.26 -15.28 22.28
CA PHE A 433 -8.65 -14.90 22.01
C PHE A 433 -9.65 -15.87 22.66
N ARG A 434 -9.40 -17.18 22.59
CA ARG A 434 -10.25 -18.19 23.22
C ARG A 434 -10.33 -17.96 24.74
N ASP A 435 -9.19 -17.68 25.36
CA ASP A 435 -9.13 -17.38 26.80
C ASP A 435 -9.91 -16.12 27.16
N ALA A 436 -9.85 -15.09 26.31
CA ALA A 436 -10.66 -13.89 26.48
C ALA A 436 -12.17 -14.17 26.37
N MET A 437 -12.59 -15.03 25.43
CA MET A 437 -14.01 -15.38 25.21
C MET A 437 -14.65 -16.09 26.40
N PHE A 438 -13.91 -16.90 27.17
CA PHE A 438 -14.46 -17.55 28.38
C PHE A 438 -14.96 -16.56 29.44
N SER A 439 -14.40 -15.34 29.45
CA SER A 439 -14.82 -14.27 30.38
C SER A 439 -15.90 -13.35 29.80
N ALA A 440 -16.27 -13.53 28.53
CA ALA A 440 -17.19 -12.67 27.81
C ALA A 440 -18.65 -12.94 28.18
N LYS A 441 -19.46 -11.88 28.11
CA LYS A 441 -20.90 -11.91 28.33
C LYS A 441 -21.62 -11.85 26.99
N PHE A 442 -22.28 -12.95 26.62
CA PHE A 442 -23.16 -12.99 25.45
C PHE A 442 -24.62 -12.79 25.88
N THR A 443 -25.38 -12.07 25.05
CA THR A 443 -26.83 -11.91 25.21
C THR A 443 -27.54 -13.26 24.97
N TRP A 444 -26.97 -14.12 24.12
CA TRP A 444 -27.43 -15.48 23.81
C TRP A 444 -26.27 -16.49 23.92
N ARG A 445 -26.44 -17.57 24.71
CA ARG A 445 -25.34 -18.49 25.09
C ARG A 445 -24.81 -19.39 23.95
N SER A 446 -25.39 -19.37 22.76
CA SER A 446 -25.02 -20.26 21.65
C SER A 446 -23.87 -19.76 20.76
N ASP A 447 -23.50 -18.48 20.86
CA ASP A 447 -22.68 -17.85 19.81
C ASP A 447 -21.17 -17.90 20.09
N GLU A 448 -20.76 -18.16 21.34
CA GLU A 448 -19.36 -18.18 21.77
C GLU A 448 -18.50 -19.12 20.90
N GLU A 449 -18.94 -20.37 20.72
CA GLU A 449 -18.21 -21.37 19.96
C GLU A 449 -18.09 -20.99 18.48
N ASN A 450 -19.13 -20.39 17.91
CA ASN A 450 -19.13 -19.92 16.52
C ASN A 450 -18.14 -18.77 16.32
N VAL A 451 -18.11 -17.82 17.26
CA VAL A 451 -17.19 -16.67 17.24
C VAL A 451 -15.74 -17.12 17.37
N ILE A 452 -15.43 -18.06 18.27
CA ILE A 452 -14.08 -18.61 18.44
C ILE A 452 -13.62 -19.34 17.17
N LYS A 453 -14.48 -20.21 16.60
CA LYS A 453 -14.17 -20.93 15.36
C LYS A 453 -13.89 -19.95 14.22
N LEU A 454 -14.70 -18.91 14.12
CA LEU A 454 -14.57 -17.91 13.07
C LEU A 454 -13.29 -17.09 13.21
N GLN A 455 -12.98 -16.58 14.41
CA GLN A 455 -11.73 -15.88 14.68
C GLN A 455 -10.50 -16.74 14.32
N ASN A 456 -10.49 -18.02 14.71
CA ASN A 456 -9.38 -18.91 14.41
C ASN A 456 -9.12 -19.03 12.91
N LYS A 457 -10.19 -19.23 12.12
CA LYS A 457 -10.12 -19.32 10.66
C LYS A 457 -9.50 -18.05 10.06
N ILE A 458 -10.05 -16.88 10.41
CA ILE A 458 -9.66 -15.61 9.79
C ILE A 458 -8.27 -15.17 10.24
N PHE A 459 -7.90 -15.47 11.49
CA PHE A 459 -6.54 -15.21 11.98
C PHE A 459 -5.51 -15.87 11.08
N HIS A 460 -5.67 -17.18 10.79
CA HIS A 460 -4.74 -17.88 9.93
C HIS A 460 -4.78 -17.37 8.48
N GLU A 461 -5.97 -17.12 7.92
CA GLU A 461 -6.12 -16.59 6.57
C GLU A 461 -5.43 -15.22 6.40
N LYS A 462 -5.59 -14.31 7.36
CA LYS A 462 -5.04 -12.94 7.27
C LYS A 462 -3.57 -12.86 7.67
N VAL A 463 -3.19 -13.47 8.80
CA VAL A 463 -1.86 -13.29 9.38
C VAL A 463 -0.81 -14.06 8.58
N THR A 464 -1.10 -15.28 8.16
CA THR A 464 -0.09 -16.10 7.47
C THR A 464 0.21 -15.60 6.06
N GLU A 465 -0.75 -14.98 5.38
CA GLU A 465 -0.63 -14.40 4.04
C GLU A 465 -0.23 -12.91 4.02
N CYS A 466 -0.07 -12.27 5.18
CA CYS A 466 0.23 -10.84 5.22
C CYS A 466 1.70 -10.59 4.84
N GLU A 467 1.91 -9.89 3.72
CA GLU A 467 3.24 -9.53 3.21
C GLU A 467 3.72 -8.17 3.75
N HIS A 468 2.78 -7.28 4.07
CA HIS A 468 3.06 -5.90 4.47
C HIS A 468 2.18 -5.51 5.65
N LEU A 469 2.79 -5.23 6.79
CA LEU A 469 2.10 -4.88 8.02
C LEU A 469 2.43 -3.43 8.44
N GLU A 470 1.40 -2.62 8.64
CA GLU A 470 1.54 -1.24 9.13
C GLU A 470 0.72 -1.05 10.41
N LEU A 471 1.44 -0.80 11.50
CA LEU A 471 0.86 -0.58 12.82
C LEU A 471 1.21 0.83 13.32
N GLU A 472 0.18 1.60 13.64
CA GLU A 472 0.28 2.97 14.13
C GLU A 472 -0.38 3.12 15.49
N GLY A 473 0.21 3.94 16.37
CA GLY A 473 -0.38 4.30 17.65
C GLY A 473 -0.47 3.14 18.64
N LEU A 474 0.47 2.19 18.61
CA LEU A 474 0.42 1.03 19.50
C LEU A 474 0.78 1.43 20.94
N PRO A 475 -0.12 1.21 21.92
CA PRO A 475 0.17 1.42 23.33
C PRO A 475 1.02 0.26 23.88
N ILE A 476 1.63 0.46 25.05
CA ILE A 476 2.53 -0.52 25.68
C ILE A 476 1.89 -1.91 25.80
N SER A 477 0.57 -1.97 26.07
CA SER A 477 -0.17 -3.23 26.22
C SER A 477 -0.23 -4.09 24.96
N GLU A 478 -0.01 -3.53 23.77
CA GLU A 478 -0.11 -4.24 22.49
C GLU A 478 1.22 -4.82 22.01
N ILE A 479 2.34 -4.48 22.67
CA ILE A 479 3.67 -4.88 22.20
C ILE A 479 3.97 -6.33 22.53
N LEU A 480 3.55 -6.79 23.70
CA LEU A 480 3.68 -8.19 24.06
C LEU A 480 2.82 -9.09 23.13
N PRO A 481 1.53 -8.78 22.88
CA PRO A 481 0.77 -9.43 21.81
C PRO A 481 1.48 -9.44 20.45
N LEU A 482 2.08 -8.32 20.02
CA LEU A 482 2.84 -8.27 18.76
C LEU A 482 3.98 -9.29 18.74
N SER A 483 4.70 -9.44 19.84
CA SER A 483 5.77 -10.43 19.93
C SER A 483 5.28 -11.87 19.84
N HIS A 484 4.05 -12.17 20.28
CA HIS A 484 3.46 -13.50 20.19
C HIS A 484 2.91 -13.83 18.80
N VAL A 485 2.46 -12.80 18.07
CA VAL A 485 1.83 -12.96 16.76
C VAL A 485 2.86 -12.93 15.64
N LEU A 486 3.97 -12.21 15.79
CA LEU A 486 5.02 -12.10 14.78
C LEU A 486 5.49 -13.46 14.20
N PRO A 487 5.62 -14.55 14.98
CA PRO A 487 5.94 -15.88 14.44
C PRO A 487 4.91 -16.49 13.48
N TYR A 488 3.65 -16.04 13.51
CA TYR A 488 2.59 -16.53 12.62
C TYR A 488 2.63 -15.86 11.25
N TYR A 489 3.30 -14.72 11.12
CA TYR A 489 3.47 -13.98 9.88
C TYR A 489 4.52 -14.65 8.97
N ARG A 490 4.12 -15.73 8.29
CA ARG A 490 5.02 -16.55 7.46
C ARG A 490 5.49 -15.86 6.17
N CYS A 491 4.66 -14.98 5.61
CA CYS A 491 4.94 -14.27 4.35
C CYS A 491 5.35 -12.80 4.55
N LEU A 492 5.55 -12.33 5.79
CA LEU A 492 5.76 -10.91 6.07
C LEU A 492 7.13 -10.43 5.61
N GLN A 493 7.14 -9.64 4.55
CA GLN A 493 8.33 -9.04 3.95
C GLN A 493 8.63 -7.67 4.55
N SER A 494 7.60 -6.87 4.81
CA SER A 494 7.76 -5.51 5.33
C SER A 494 6.88 -5.23 6.53
N MET A 495 7.48 -4.65 7.58
CA MET A 495 6.78 -4.22 8.77
C MET A 495 7.10 -2.76 9.08
N LYS A 496 6.05 -1.95 9.25
CA LYS A 496 6.11 -0.54 9.58
C LYS A 496 5.42 -0.27 10.91
N LEU A 497 6.16 0.28 11.85
CA LEU A 497 5.69 0.67 13.18
C LEU A 497 5.79 2.19 13.33
N LYS A 498 4.68 2.85 13.61
CA LYS A 498 4.61 4.31 13.81
C LYS A 498 4.06 4.62 15.19
N THR A 499 4.66 5.57 15.89
CA THR A 499 4.11 6.08 17.16
C THR A 499 3.79 4.94 18.13
N PHE A 500 4.85 4.28 18.55
CA PHE A 500 4.86 3.05 19.32
C PHE A 500 5.43 3.31 20.71
N ARG A 501 4.78 2.79 21.75
CA ARG A 501 5.27 2.90 23.13
C ARG A 501 5.61 1.54 23.69
N CYS A 502 6.74 1.44 24.40
CA CYS A 502 7.14 0.19 25.04
C CYS A 502 8.03 0.42 26.26
N GLY A 503 7.92 -0.49 27.24
CA GLY A 503 8.92 -0.67 28.28
C GLY A 503 10.03 -1.62 27.83
N GLU A 504 10.98 -1.85 28.74
CA GLU A 504 12.14 -2.72 28.49
C GLU A 504 11.76 -4.18 28.24
N ALA A 505 10.79 -4.71 29.01
CA ALA A 505 10.35 -6.09 28.91
C ALA A 505 9.66 -6.35 27.56
N GLU A 506 8.78 -5.44 27.16
CA GLU A 506 8.04 -5.50 25.90
C GLU A 506 8.98 -5.37 24.70
N ALA A 507 9.91 -4.40 24.73
CA ALA A 507 10.93 -4.25 23.70
C ALA A 507 11.78 -5.51 23.56
N THR A 508 12.19 -6.12 24.69
CA THR A 508 12.97 -7.36 24.69
C THR A 508 12.21 -8.52 24.08
N ALA A 509 10.92 -8.68 24.40
CA ALA A 509 10.07 -9.71 23.81
C ALA A 509 9.92 -9.51 22.29
N PHE A 510 9.68 -8.26 21.87
CA PHE A 510 9.62 -7.89 20.46
C PHE A 510 10.94 -8.19 19.72
N GLY A 511 12.09 -7.82 20.29
CA GLY A 511 13.40 -8.12 19.71
C GLY A 511 13.66 -9.62 19.55
N LYS A 512 13.26 -10.45 20.53
CA LYS A 512 13.36 -11.92 20.42
C LYS A 512 12.50 -12.47 19.28
N ALA A 513 11.26 -11.99 19.15
CA ALA A 513 10.38 -12.40 18.06
C ALA A 513 10.93 -11.96 16.69
N LEU A 514 11.45 -10.73 16.61
CA LEU A 514 12.08 -10.18 15.42
C LEU A 514 13.31 -10.99 15.00
N ALA A 515 14.11 -11.47 15.96
CA ALA A 515 15.30 -12.29 15.70
C ALA A 515 15.00 -13.55 14.87
N SER A 516 13.82 -14.16 15.07
CA SER A 516 13.34 -15.33 14.33
C SER A 516 12.43 -15.02 13.15
N SER A 517 12.13 -13.74 12.90
CA SER A 517 11.20 -13.32 11.84
C SER A 517 11.83 -13.35 10.44
N GLN A 518 10.99 -13.44 9.41
CA GLN A 518 11.39 -13.38 8.00
C GLN A 518 11.29 -11.97 7.38
N VAL A 519 11.12 -10.94 8.22
CA VAL A 519 10.99 -9.55 7.76
C VAL A 519 12.27 -9.13 7.04
N GLU A 520 12.14 -8.64 5.81
CA GLU A 520 13.26 -8.11 5.04
C GLU A 520 13.40 -6.59 5.23
N LYS A 521 12.28 -5.90 5.44
CA LYS A 521 12.21 -4.45 5.58
C LYS A 521 11.51 -4.03 6.86
N LEU A 522 12.28 -3.45 7.79
CA LEU A 522 11.78 -2.92 9.06
C LEU A 522 11.81 -1.40 9.05
N GLU A 523 10.64 -0.78 9.24
CA GLU A 523 10.50 0.67 9.42
C GLU A 523 9.93 0.96 10.82
N VAL A 524 10.60 1.78 11.60
CA VAL A 524 10.13 2.26 12.91
C VAL A 524 10.27 3.78 12.94
N HIS A 525 9.20 4.49 13.29
CA HIS A 525 9.18 5.95 13.23
C HIS A 525 8.46 6.60 14.41
N ASN A 526 8.93 7.81 14.76
CA ASN A 526 8.24 8.77 15.63
C ASN A 526 7.92 8.21 17.02
N ASN A 527 8.85 7.45 17.60
CA ASN A 527 8.75 6.99 18.98
C ASN A 527 9.28 8.05 19.95
N ASP A 528 8.71 8.06 21.15
CA ASP A 528 9.22 8.88 22.23
C ASP A 528 10.60 8.41 22.70
N SER A 529 11.34 9.30 23.34
CA SER A 529 12.73 9.03 23.75
C SER A 529 12.88 7.86 24.72
N GLU A 530 11.88 7.57 25.57
CA GLU A 530 11.98 6.46 26.53
C GLU A 530 11.77 5.13 25.83
N SER A 531 10.72 5.01 25.01
CA SER A 531 10.45 3.80 24.22
C SER A 531 11.61 3.47 23.28
N SER A 532 12.14 4.48 22.57
CA SER A 532 13.24 4.30 21.63
C SER A 532 14.53 3.76 22.25
N LYS A 533 14.83 4.16 23.50
CA LYS A 533 16.01 3.70 24.23
C LYS A 533 16.03 2.18 24.40
N PHE A 534 14.88 1.58 24.67
CA PHE A 534 14.75 0.13 24.83
C PHE A 534 14.63 -0.56 23.47
N LEU A 535 13.81 -0.01 22.58
CA LEU A 535 13.51 -0.61 21.28
C LEU A 535 14.75 -0.74 20.39
N VAL A 536 15.57 0.31 20.29
CA VAL A 536 16.78 0.25 19.44
C VAL A 536 17.78 -0.79 19.93
N LYS A 537 17.88 -0.98 21.26
CA LYS A 537 18.74 -2.02 21.84
C LYS A 537 18.21 -3.41 21.55
N ALA A 538 16.90 -3.61 21.65
CA ALA A 538 16.26 -4.88 21.32
C ALA A 538 16.39 -5.21 19.82
N ILE A 539 16.23 -4.21 18.94
CA ILE A 539 16.47 -4.36 17.50
C ILE A 539 17.94 -4.70 17.25
N ALA A 540 18.88 -3.97 17.86
CA ALA A 540 20.31 -4.27 17.73
C ALA A 540 20.64 -5.70 18.17
N GLU A 541 20.07 -6.17 19.28
CA GLU A 541 20.26 -7.56 19.73
C GLU A 541 19.67 -8.57 18.74
N ALA A 542 18.49 -8.29 18.19
CA ALA A 542 17.86 -9.15 17.18
C ALA A 542 18.69 -9.25 15.90
N LEU A 543 19.32 -8.16 15.46
CA LEU A 543 20.17 -8.13 14.25
C LEU A 543 21.42 -8.98 14.39
N LYS A 544 21.84 -9.34 15.60
CA LYS A 544 23.00 -10.23 15.78
C LYS A 544 22.76 -11.63 15.23
N THR A 545 21.50 -12.05 15.15
CA THR A 545 21.10 -13.38 14.67
C THR A 545 20.15 -13.35 13.48
N ASN A 546 19.42 -12.25 13.27
CA ASN A 546 18.52 -12.12 12.14
C ASN A 546 19.29 -11.95 10.82
N MET A 547 19.09 -12.90 9.90
CA MET A 547 19.73 -12.93 8.59
C MET A 547 18.82 -12.53 7.43
N SER A 548 17.56 -12.16 7.71
CA SER A 548 16.54 -11.82 6.72
C SER A 548 16.47 -10.32 6.46
N ILE A 549 16.60 -9.48 7.50
CA ILE A 549 16.49 -8.02 7.37
C ILE A 549 17.61 -7.47 6.47
N ARG A 550 17.20 -6.81 5.37
CA ARG A 550 18.08 -6.12 4.41
C ARG A 550 18.01 -4.61 4.56
N HIS A 551 16.84 -4.08 4.93
CA HIS A 551 16.55 -2.65 4.97
C HIS A 551 16.02 -2.26 6.35
N ILE A 552 16.70 -1.32 6.98
CA ILE A 552 16.33 -0.80 8.30
C ILE A 552 16.12 0.71 8.21
N ASN A 553 14.92 1.16 8.55
CA ASN A 553 14.60 2.56 8.69
C ASN A 553 14.19 2.88 10.12
N LEU A 554 15.05 3.60 10.84
CA LEU A 554 14.79 4.07 12.19
C LEU A 554 14.82 5.59 12.25
N GLU A 555 14.45 6.28 11.18
CA GLU A 555 14.42 7.74 11.15
C GLU A 555 13.43 8.32 12.18
N GLY A 556 13.88 9.33 12.93
CA GLY A 556 13.02 10.10 13.83
C GLY A 556 12.66 9.41 15.14
N ASN A 557 13.55 8.60 15.72
CA ASN A 557 13.32 7.89 16.98
C ASN A 557 14.17 8.40 18.16
N ASP A 558 14.92 9.50 18.04
CA ASP A 558 15.80 10.00 19.13
C ASP A 558 16.75 8.90 19.67
N ILE A 559 17.35 8.12 18.76
CA ILE A 559 18.25 6.98 19.09
C ILE A 559 19.47 7.41 19.93
N ARG A 560 19.95 8.66 19.73
CA ARG A 560 21.14 9.22 20.37
C ARG A 560 22.41 8.40 20.14
N ALA A 561 23.50 8.79 20.81
CA ALA A 561 24.80 8.13 20.66
C ALA A 561 24.77 6.68 21.17
N GLU A 562 24.10 6.42 22.29
CA GLU A 562 24.06 5.11 22.93
C GLU A 562 23.32 4.06 22.08
N GLY A 563 22.22 4.45 21.43
CA GLY A 563 21.51 3.56 20.53
C GLY A 563 22.28 3.31 19.23
N ALA A 564 22.99 4.32 18.71
CA ALA A 564 23.88 4.16 17.56
C ALA A 564 25.05 3.22 17.87
N GLN A 565 25.61 3.26 19.09
CA GLN A 565 26.62 2.31 19.56
C GLN A 565 26.07 0.88 19.60
N ALA A 566 24.85 0.68 20.10
CA ALA A 566 24.23 -0.65 20.11
C ALA A 566 24.07 -1.22 18.69
N LEU A 567 23.57 -0.40 17.75
CA LEU A 567 23.47 -0.76 16.34
C LEU A 567 24.84 -1.05 15.73
N ALA A 568 25.85 -0.24 16.04
CA ALA A 568 27.22 -0.45 15.56
C ALA A 568 27.78 -1.82 15.99
N GLU A 569 27.59 -2.21 17.25
CA GLU A 569 28.02 -3.54 17.74
C GLU A 569 27.30 -4.68 17.01
N ALA A 570 26.02 -4.52 16.68
CA ALA A 570 25.28 -5.50 15.89
C ALA A 570 25.81 -5.58 14.45
N LEU A 571 26.07 -4.43 13.81
CA LEU A 571 26.58 -4.37 12.43
C LEU A 571 27.98 -4.96 12.27
N LYS A 572 28.80 -5.02 13.32
CA LYS A 572 30.12 -5.68 13.24
C LYS A 572 30.04 -7.16 12.87
N ILE A 573 28.93 -7.82 13.22
CA ILE A 573 28.71 -9.26 13.00
C ILE A 573 27.56 -9.56 12.04
N ASN A 574 26.64 -8.62 11.84
CA ASN A 574 25.52 -8.80 10.94
C ASN A 574 25.98 -8.77 9.47
N GLU A 575 25.63 -9.80 8.72
CA GLU A 575 25.97 -9.95 7.30
C GLU A 575 24.76 -9.76 6.37
N SER A 576 23.61 -9.36 6.92
CA SER A 576 22.35 -9.28 6.19
C SER A 576 21.95 -7.87 5.78
N VAL A 577 22.21 -6.87 6.63
CA VAL A 577 21.75 -5.49 6.45
C VAL A 577 22.57 -4.81 5.35
N THR A 578 21.87 -4.27 4.35
CA THR A 578 22.46 -3.57 3.21
C THR A 578 22.15 -2.07 3.21
N GLU A 579 21.02 -1.67 3.81
CA GLU A 579 20.60 -0.28 3.90
C GLU A 579 20.21 0.06 5.34
N ILE A 580 20.77 1.15 5.86
CA ILE A 580 20.44 1.66 7.19
C ILE A 580 20.15 3.17 7.15
N LYS A 581 18.91 3.53 7.50
CA LYS A 581 18.45 4.92 7.61
C LYS A 581 18.28 5.30 9.07
N LEU A 582 19.15 6.21 9.53
CA LEU A 582 19.19 6.71 10.91
C LEU A 582 19.08 8.23 10.97
N GLY A 583 18.52 8.88 9.95
CA GLY A 583 18.30 10.32 9.97
C GLY A 583 17.45 10.80 11.15
N TYR A 584 17.62 12.06 11.55
CA TYR A 584 16.77 12.71 12.58
C TYR A 584 16.83 12.06 13.97
N ASN A 585 18.00 11.56 14.40
CA ASN A 585 18.15 10.77 15.64
C ASN A 585 19.09 11.36 16.69
N ARG A 586 19.66 12.55 16.46
CA ARG A 586 20.63 13.21 17.36
C ARG A 586 21.79 12.29 17.77
N ILE A 587 22.36 11.57 16.81
CA ILE A 587 23.45 10.60 17.04
C ILE A 587 24.73 11.26 17.57
N LEU A 588 24.98 12.54 17.23
CA LEU A 588 26.19 13.28 17.58
C LEU A 588 27.48 12.63 17.03
N ASP A 589 28.64 13.24 17.32
CA ASP A 589 29.95 12.73 16.88
C ASP A 589 30.28 11.37 17.50
N GLU A 590 29.91 11.16 18.77
CA GLU A 590 30.20 9.90 19.49
C GLU A 590 29.50 8.68 18.85
N GLY A 591 28.22 8.82 18.46
CA GLY A 591 27.51 7.76 17.77
C GLY A 591 27.96 7.59 16.32
N ALA A 592 28.34 8.68 15.64
CA ALA A 592 28.91 8.62 14.30
C ALA A 592 30.23 7.85 14.29
N LYS A 593 31.09 8.10 15.28
CA LYS A 593 32.33 7.36 15.46
C LYS A 593 32.10 5.85 15.62
N ALA A 594 31.14 5.44 16.45
CA ALA A 594 30.82 4.03 16.66
C ALA A 594 30.38 3.34 15.35
N LEU A 595 29.52 4.01 14.58
CA LEU A 595 29.08 3.52 13.27
C LEU A 595 30.23 3.45 12.26
N ALA A 596 31.12 4.45 12.25
CA ALA A 596 32.31 4.45 11.40
C ALA A 596 33.25 3.27 11.72
N GLU A 597 33.45 2.97 13.01
CA GLU A 597 34.26 1.83 13.46
C GLU A 597 33.63 0.49 13.04
N ALA A 598 32.30 0.35 13.14
CA ALA A 598 31.61 -0.86 12.68
C ALA A 598 31.70 -1.05 11.16
N LEU A 599 31.56 0.02 10.39
CA LEU A 599 31.68 0.00 8.94
C LEU A 599 33.11 -0.28 8.46
N ARG A 600 34.13 -0.12 9.31
CA ARG A 600 35.49 -0.55 8.95
C ARG A 600 35.57 -2.07 8.77
N THR A 601 34.74 -2.85 9.47
CA THR A 601 34.75 -4.32 9.38
C THR A 601 33.53 -4.88 8.64
N ASN A 602 32.43 -4.12 8.55
CA ASN A 602 31.25 -4.54 7.82
C ASN A 602 31.38 -4.25 6.31
N HIS A 603 31.20 -5.27 5.47
CA HIS A 603 31.27 -5.15 4.00
C HIS A 603 29.90 -5.28 3.31
N PHE A 604 28.83 -5.43 4.09
CA PHE A 604 27.48 -5.70 3.60
C PHE A 604 26.65 -4.43 3.45
N VAL A 605 26.78 -3.49 4.41
CA VAL A 605 26.12 -2.19 4.35
C VAL A 605 26.61 -1.41 3.13
N ARG A 606 25.68 -1.07 2.25
CA ARG A 606 25.90 -0.33 1.00
C ARG A 606 25.40 1.11 1.11
N ASP A 607 24.27 1.32 1.77
CA ASP A 607 23.67 2.65 1.95
C ASP A 607 23.55 2.97 3.44
N ILE A 608 24.15 4.09 3.83
CA ILE A 608 24.01 4.67 5.16
C ILE A 608 23.51 6.11 5.08
N ASN A 609 22.36 6.34 5.72
CA ASN A 609 21.76 7.66 5.85
C ASN A 609 21.79 8.16 7.30
N LEU A 610 22.56 9.21 7.52
CA LEU A 610 22.80 9.88 8.79
C LEU A 610 22.35 11.35 8.75
N GLN A 611 21.42 11.70 7.87
CA GLN A 611 21.01 13.10 7.72
C GLN A 611 20.45 13.69 9.03
N ARG A 612 20.75 14.96 9.31
CA ARG A 612 20.19 15.70 10.45
C ARG A 612 20.36 14.98 11.81
N ASN A 613 21.60 14.63 12.13
CA ASN A 613 21.99 13.95 13.38
C ASN A 613 22.88 14.76 14.31
N CYS A 614 23.11 16.03 13.99
CA CYS A 614 24.02 16.92 14.71
C CYS A 614 25.48 16.39 14.72
N ILE A 615 25.89 15.75 13.63
CA ILE A 615 27.28 15.28 13.43
C ILE A 615 28.16 16.47 13.04
N GLY A 616 29.20 16.73 13.83
CA GLY A 616 30.19 17.77 13.61
C GLY A 616 31.35 17.33 12.72
N ALA A 617 32.42 18.12 12.73
CA ALA A 617 33.64 17.84 11.99
C ALA A 617 34.35 16.57 12.48
N ASP A 618 34.26 16.26 13.77
CA ASP A 618 34.98 15.12 14.36
C ASP A 618 34.35 13.78 13.97
N GLY A 619 33.01 13.65 14.03
CA GLY A 619 32.33 12.44 13.54
C GLY A 619 32.51 12.24 12.03
N ALA A 620 32.60 13.32 11.26
CA ALA A 620 32.94 13.24 9.83
C ALA A 620 34.40 12.78 9.59
N LYS A 621 35.36 13.15 10.46
CA LYS A 621 36.73 12.64 10.40
C LYS A 621 36.77 11.15 10.71
N ASP A 622 36.04 10.68 11.72
CA ASP A 622 35.98 9.25 12.05
C ASP A 622 35.45 8.43 10.86
N PHE A 623 34.41 8.92 10.17
CA PHE A 623 33.94 8.32 8.91
C PHE A 623 34.98 8.39 7.79
N ALA A 624 35.68 9.51 7.64
CA ALA A 624 36.76 9.61 6.67
C ALA A 624 37.87 8.57 6.93
N GLU A 625 38.20 8.30 8.19
CA GLU A 625 39.16 7.27 8.56
C GLU A 625 38.70 5.85 8.21
N SER A 626 37.41 5.54 8.37
CA SER A 626 36.89 4.23 7.99
C SER A 626 36.92 4.01 6.46
N LEU A 627 36.71 5.06 5.67
CA LEU A 627 36.72 5.01 4.20
C LEU A 627 38.12 4.90 3.57
N LYS A 628 39.17 5.35 4.28
CA LYS A 628 40.57 5.26 3.79
C LYS A 628 41.09 3.83 3.70
N SER A 629 40.51 2.90 4.46
CA SER A 629 40.97 1.51 4.51
C SER A 629 40.52 0.72 3.28
N LEU A 630 41.26 0.85 2.17
CA LEU A 630 40.97 0.17 0.89
C LEU A 630 40.86 -1.36 0.99
N LYS A 631 41.45 -1.97 2.03
CA LYS A 631 41.38 -3.41 2.28
C LYS A 631 40.18 -3.83 3.14
N GLU A 632 39.51 -2.89 3.80
CA GLU A 632 38.55 -3.19 4.87
C GLU A 632 37.16 -2.54 4.64
N ASN A 633 37.02 -1.46 3.87
CA ASN A 633 35.68 -0.93 3.55
C ASN A 633 35.48 -0.75 2.05
N ILE A 634 35.04 -1.83 1.41
CA ILE A 634 34.60 -1.85 0.00
C ILE A 634 33.09 -1.95 -0.16
N GLY A 635 32.35 -2.01 0.95
CA GLY A 635 30.90 -2.19 0.97
C GLY A 635 30.17 -0.89 0.63
N VAL A 636 30.47 0.18 1.37
CA VAL A 636 29.69 1.42 1.31
C VAL A 636 29.75 2.06 -0.08
N ARG A 637 28.55 2.32 -0.63
CA ARG A 637 28.28 2.94 -1.95
C ARG A 637 27.68 4.33 -1.79
N VAL A 638 26.74 4.48 -0.86
CA VAL A 638 25.97 5.70 -0.64
C VAL A 638 26.18 6.19 0.79
N ILE A 639 26.57 7.45 0.93
CA ILE A 639 26.70 8.12 2.22
C ILE A 639 25.87 9.39 2.19
N ASN A 640 24.81 9.43 3.02
CA ASN A 640 24.05 10.64 3.26
C ASN A 640 24.35 11.22 4.63
N MET A 641 25.10 12.33 4.68
CA MET A 641 25.35 13.11 5.89
C MET A 641 24.80 14.53 5.78
N ALA A 642 23.80 14.76 4.92
CA ALA A 642 23.18 16.08 4.74
C ALA A 642 22.60 16.62 6.06
N ARG A 643 22.50 17.95 6.18
CA ARG A 643 21.92 18.66 7.34
C ARG A 643 22.65 18.37 8.66
N ASN A 644 23.96 18.13 8.60
CA ASN A 644 24.83 17.97 9.77
C ASN A 644 25.87 19.09 9.81
N PRO A 645 26.24 19.65 10.96
CA PRO A 645 27.26 20.70 11.07
C PRO A 645 28.71 20.22 10.83
N ILE A 646 28.95 19.52 9.71
CA ILE A 646 30.23 18.91 9.33
C ILE A 646 31.34 19.96 9.19
N GLY A 647 30.98 21.14 8.65
CA GLY A 647 31.95 22.22 8.47
C GLY A 647 32.97 21.95 7.36
N ALA A 648 33.84 22.92 7.12
CA ALA A 648 34.94 22.80 6.15
C ALA A 648 35.96 21.72 6.54
N ASP A 649 36.23 21.54 7.84
CA ASP A 649 37.26 20.60 8.30
C ASP A 649 36.81 19.14 8.18
N GLY A 650 35.54 18.83 8.48
CA GLY A 650 34.97 17.51 8.24
C GLY A 650 34.92 17.18 6.73
N ALA A 651 34.54 18.15 5.90
CA ALA A 651 34.54 17.98 4.44
C ALA A 651 35.95 17.75 3.86
N LYS A 652 36.98 18.43 4.39
CA LYS A 652 38.38 18.18 4.04
C LYS A 652 38.81 16.75 4.38
N ALA A 653 38.43 16.26 5.57
CA ALA A 653 38.75 14.89 5.97
C ALA A 653 38.10 13.88 5.02
N LEU A 654 36.80 14.04 4.73
CA LEU A 654 36.08 13.22 3.76
C LEU A 654 36.74 13.28 2.38
N ALA A 655 37.12 14.47 1.90
CA ALA A 655 37.82 14.62 0.63
C ALA A 655 39.13 13.83 0.57
N GLU A 656 39.96 13.86 1.62
CA GLU A 656 41.19 13.05 1.68
C GLU A 656 40.91 11.55 1.66
N ALA A 657 39.80 11.11 2.23
CA ALA A 657 39.38 9.71 2.14
C ALA A 657 38.92 9.34 0.73
N LEU A 658 38.12 10.19 0.09
CA LEU A 658 37.58 9.97 -1.25
C LEU A 658 38.65 9.98 -2.35
N LYS A 659 39.79 10.65 -2.15
CA LYS A 659 40.94 10.53 -3.07
C LYS A 659 41.43 9.10 -3.24
N ILE A 660 41.25 8.29 -2.20
CA ILE A 660 41.74 6.91 -2.11
C ILE A 660 40.59 5.93 -2.31
N ASN A 661 39.43 6.20 -1.72
CA ASN A 661 38.27 5.32 -1.75
C ASN A 661 37.69 5.21 -3.17
N VAL A 662 37.46 3.97 -3.61
CA VAL A 662 36.89 3.64 -4.93
C VAL A 662 35.52 2.96 -4.82
N SER A 663 34.98 2.88 -3.60
CA SER A 663 33.74 2.18 -3.31
C SER A 663 32.54 3.12 -3.35
N VAL A 664 32.68 4.32 -2.80
CA VAL A 664 31.60 5.31 -2.70
C VAL A 664 31.30 5.88 -4.08
N THR A 665 30.03 5.76 -4.49
CA THR A 665 29.51 6.27 -5.76
C THR A 665 28.66 7.52 -5.56
N GLU A 666 28.05 7.68 -4.38
CA GLU A 666 27.15 8.79 -4.07
C GLU A 666 27.46 9.37 -2.70
N ILE A 667 27.62 10.70 -2.64
CA ILE A 667 27.84 11.42 -1.38
C ILE A 667 26.92 12.64 -1.28
N LYS A 668 26.11 12.66 -0.21
CA LYS A 668 25.19 13.77 0.09
C LYS A 668 25.66 14.54 1.30
N LEU A 669 26.05 15.79 1.08
CA LEU A 669 26.53 16.72 2.10
C LEU A 669 25.75 18.04 2.09
N GLY A 670 24.54 18.06 1.52
CA GLY A 670 23.72 19.26 1.45
C GLY A 670 23.41 19.85 2.83
N TYR A 671 23.35 21.18 2.96
CA TYR A 671 23.07 21.88 4.23
C TYR A 671 24.06 21.54 5.37
N SER A 672 25.33 21.27 5.06
CA SER A 672 26.31 20.82 6.05
C SER A 672 27.39 21.84 6.41
N HIS A 673 27.18 23.10 6.04
CA HIS A 673 28.12 24.21 6.28
C HIS A 673 29.55 23.91 5.81
N ILE A 674 29.69 23.25 4.66
CA ILE A 674 31.00 22.87 4.10
C ILE A 674 31.85 24.10 3.77
N LEU A 675 31.20 25.21 3.40
CA LEU A 675 31.83 26.45 2.95
C LEU A 675 32.76 26.23 1.74
N ASN A 676 33.38 27.32 1.31
CA ASN A 676 34.28 27.33 0.17
C ASN A 676 35.52 26.43 0.33
N GLU A 677 36.10 26.38 1.53
CA GLU A 677 37.33 25.60 1.78
C GLU A 677 37.07 24.09 1.75
N GLY A 678 35.93 23.64 2.27
CA GLY A 678 35.56 22.22 2.19
C GLY A 678 35.16 21.83 0.76
N ALA A 679 34.45 22.70 0.03
CA ALA A 679 34.08 22.46 -1.36
C ALA A 679 35.32 22.37 -2.26
N LYS A 680 36.33 23.20 -2.02
CA LYS A 680 37.63 23.11 -2.69
C LYS A 680 38.30 21.75 -2.46
N ALA A 681 38.32 21.26 -1.22
CA ALA A 681 38.91 19.97 -0.93
C ALA A 681 38.16 18.82 -1.64
N LEU A 682 36.82 18.84 -1.61
CA LEU A 682 35.99 17.86 -2.32
C LEU A 682 36.23 17.91 -3.83
N ALA A 683 36.36 19.10 -4.42
CA ALA A 683 36.74 19.27 -5.81
C ALA A 683 38.11 18.64 -6.11
N GLU A 684 39.11 18.88 -5.26
CA GLU A 684 40.42 18.25 -5.44
C GLU A 684 40.36 16.72 -5.36
N ALA A 685 39.46 16.17 -4.54
CA ALA A 685 39.22 14.73 -4.48
C ALA A 685 38.55 14.19 -5.75
N LEU A 686 37.53 14.88 -6.27
CA LEU A 686 36.84 14.50 -7.50
C LEU A 686 37.78 14.41 -8.71
N ARG A 687 38.83 15.23 -8.76
CA ARG A 687 39.81 15.20 -9.86
C ARG A 687 40.56 13.87 -9.98
N THR A 688 40.75 13.15 -8.86
CA THR A 688 41.49 11.88 -8.85
C THR A 688 40.60 10.68 -8.55
N ASN A 689 39.39 10.91 -8.03
CA ASN A 689 38.47 9.84 -7.69
C ASN A 689 37.82 9.25 -8.95
N GLU A 690 37.75 7.91 -9.00
CA GLU A 690 37.26 7.16 -10.15
C GLU A 690 35.88 6.49 -9.92
N SER A 691 35.23 6.76 -8.79
CA SER A 691 34.01 6.05 -8.36
C SER A 691 32.79 6.95 -8.18
N ILE A 692 32.96 8.20 -7.74
CA ILE A 692 31.87 9.13 -7.41
C ILE A 692 31.17 9.58 -8.69
N ARG A 693 29.90 9.21 -8.79
CA ARG A 693 28.99 9.61 -9.87
C ARG A 693 28.12 10.78 -9.41
N ASP A 694 27.68 10.74 -8.17
CA ASP A 694 26.62 11.63 -7.69
C ASP A 694 27.11 12.41 -6.46
N ILE A 695 27.10 13.75 -6.58
CA ILE A 695 27.54 14.63 -5.50
C ILE A 695 26.49 15.70 -5.21
N ASN A 696 25.97 15.68 -3.99
CA ASN A 696 25.02 16.70 -3.51
C ASN A 696 25.71 17.65 -2.53
N LEU A 697 25.93 18.89 -2.98
CA LEU A 697 26.54 19.97 -2.21
C LEU A 697 25.57 21.12 -1.94
N GLN A 698 24.26 20.94 -2.14
CA GLN A 698 23.29 22.03 -2.03
C GLN A 698 23.40 22.79 -0.70
N ARG A 699 23.21 24.11 -0.76
CA ARG A 699 23.06 25.00 0.40
C ARG A 699 24.21 24.90 1.40
N ASN A 700 25.44 24.78 0.91
CA ASN A 700 26.67 24.75 1.70
C ASN A 700 27.40 26.10 1.77
N CYS A 701 26.79 27.15 1.22
CA CYS A 701 27.37 28.49 1.14
C CYS A 701 28.66 28.51 0.31
N ILE A 702 28.66 27.80 -0.82
CA ILE A 702 29.78 27.79 -1.78
C ILE A 702 29.71 29.07 -2.64
N ARG A 703 30.22 30.17 -2.11
CA ARG A 703 30.10 31.54 -2.66
C ARG A 703 31.33 31.97 -3.45
N THR A 704 31.17 32.89 -4.39
CA THR A 704 32.25 33.50 -5.20
C THR A 704 32.80 34.84 -4.67
N ASP A 705 32.39 35.24 -3.46
CA ASP A 705 32.74 36.47 -2.72
C ASP A 705 32.28 37.82 -3.35
N GLY A 706 31.47 38.58 -2.59
CA GLY A 706 31.01 39.94 -2.94
C GLY A 706 29.75 40.40 -2.21
N ASN A 707 28.76 39.53 -1.99
CA ASN A 707 27.53 39.92 -1.28
C ASN A 707 27.69 39.73 0.24
N LYS A 708 28.06 40.82 0.93
CA LYS A 708 27.69 41.00 2.33
C LYS A 708 26.17 41.27 2.42
N GLU A 709 25.34 40.27 2.13
CA GLU A 709 24.00 40.30 2.70
C GLU A 709 24.12 39.82 4.14
N THR A 710 24.09 40.77 5.06
CA THR A 710 23.51 40.56 6.38
C THR A 710 22.27 39.71 6.20
N LEU A 711 22.16 38.60 6.93
CA LEU A 711 20.94 37.81 7.11
C LEU A 711 19.84 38.72 7.65
N LYS A 712 19.24 39.56 6.80
CA LYS A 712 17.92 40.12 7.03
C LYS A 712 16.98 39.08 6.47
N THR A 713 16.56 38.21 7.38
CA THR A 713 15.46 37.28 7.22
C THR A 713 14.18 38.08 6.91
N ASN A 714 13.97 38.43 5.64
CA ASN A 714 12.69 38.90 5.15
C ASN A 714 12.09 37.83 4.23
N HIS A 715 11.77 36.69 4.84
CA HIS A 715 10.56 35.93 4.50
C HIS A 715 10.01 35.35 5.81
N PRO A 716 8.72 35.58 6.14
CA PRO A 716 8.11 35.03 7.33
C PRO A 716 7.86 33.53 7.08
N GLY A 717 8.31 32.68 8.01
CA GLY A 717 7.94 31.27 8.03
C GLY A 717 9.08 30.27 7.82
N THR A 718 10.06 30.24 8.72
CA THR A 718 10.71 28.98 9.12
C THR A 718 11.47 29.21 10.43
N THR A 719 10.72 29.21 11.52
CA THR A 719 11.30 29.10 12.86
C THR A 719 11.93 27.71 12.96
N ILE A 720 13.25 27.65 12.86
CA ILE A 720 14.01 26.47 13.31
C ILE A 720 13.84 26.47 14.83
N GLY A 721 12.87 25.68 15.30
CA GLY A 721 12.69 25.38 16.71
C GLY A 721 13.92 24.65 17.23
N LEU A 722 14.82 25.40 17.86
CA LEU A 722 15.70 24.87 18.89
C LEU A 722 14.80 24.40 20.05
N PRO A 723 14.94 23.17 20.56
CA PRO A 723 14.31 22.80 21.83
C PRO A 723 14.81 23.74 22.92
N ALA A 724 13.89 24.29 23.71
CA ALA A 724 14.22 25.09 24.88
C ALA A 724 14.95 24.22 25.92
N GLY A 725 16.27 24.34 25.99
CA GLY A 725 17.06 23.53 26.91
C GLY A 725 18.59 23.66 26.79
N ALA A 726 19.11 24.82 26.39
CA ALA A 726 20.56 25.09 26.45
C ALA A 726 20.85 26.60 26.61
N LYS A 727 20.35 27.20 27.70
CA LYS A 727 20.85 28.52 28.13
C LYS A 727 22.08 28.29 29.01
N GLY A 728 23.25 28.29 28.41
CA GLY A 728 24.52 28.13 29.12
C GLY A 728 25.71 28.63 28.32
N ARG A 729 26.04 29.92 28.50
CA ARG A 729 27.35 30.57 28.27
C ARG A 729 28.13 30.16 26.99
N MET A 730 27.94 30.94 25.92
CA MET A 730 29.08 31.34 25.08
C MET A 730 29.22 32.86 25.19
N GLY A 731 30.27 33.28 25.87
CA GLY A 731 30.61 34.69 26.03
C GLY A 731 31.03 35.30 24.70
N ASN A 732 30.65 36.56 24.51
CA ASN A 732 31.20 37.43 23.47
C ASN A 732 32.73 37.43 23.54
N GLN A 733 33.39 36.73 22.63
CA GLN A 733 34.78 37.01 22.30
C GLN A 733 34.83 37.56 20.87
N GLN A 734 35.06 38.87 20.80
CA GLN A 734 35.66 39.50 19.63
C GLN A 734 36.99 38.80 19.35
N ILE A 735 37.15 38.26 18.16
CA ILE A 735 38.45 37.84 17.64
C ILE A 735 39.01 39.04 16.87
N PRO A 736 40.16 39.63 17.29
CA PRO A 736 40.76 40.76 16.61
C PRO A 736 41.67 40.31 15.45
N GLY A 737 41.62 41.07 14.35
CA GLY A 737 42.66 41.11 13.33
C GLY A 737 42.74 39.93 12.35
N ARG A 738 42.17 40.09 11.15
CA ARG A 738 42.65 39.41 9.94
C ARG A 738 42.72 40.37 8.77
N GLU A 739 43.83 40.24 8.06
CA GLU A 739 44.34 41.01 6.91
C GLU A 739 43.36 41.12 5.71
N PRO A 740 43.57 42.09 4.80
CA PRO A 740 42.69 42.35 3.68
C PRO A 740 42.69 41.21 2.62
N PHE A 741 41.50 40.63 2.45
CA PHE A 741 40.90 39.96 1.28
C PHE A 741 41.77 39.73 0.02
N GLU A 742 42.11 38.46 -0.24
CA GLU A 742 42.34 37.93 -1.60
C GLU A 742 41.02 37.37 -2.20
N ALA A 743 40.86 37.56 -3.52
CA ALA A 743 39.64 37.28 -4.32
C ALA A 743 39.58 35.83 -4.91
N PRO A 744 38.85 35.56 -6.02
CA PRO A 744 37.73 34.62 -6.21
C PRO A 744 38.07 33.09 -6.33
N VAL A 745 39.09 32.60 -5.62
CA VAL A 745 39.77 31.30 -5.91
C VAL A 745 38.92 30.02 -5.68
N ARG A 746 37.71 30.11 -5.11
CA ARG A 746 37.10 28.95 -4.42
C ARG A 746 36.14 28.07 -5.24
N LEU A 747 35.20 28.63 -6.00
CA LEU A 747 34.37 27.82 -6.91
C LEU A 747 35.12 27.40 -8.18
N LYS A 748 36.17 28.15 -8.55
CA LYS A 748 37.08 27.78 -9.63
C LYS A 748 37.70 26.40 -9.42
N ALA A 749 38.00 26.01 -8.18
CA ALA A 749 38.52 24.68 -7.89
C ALA A 749 37.55 23.56 -8.28
N LEU A 750 36.25 23.75 -8.03
CA LEU A 750 35.21 22.80 -8.46
C LEU A 750 35.12 22.75 -9.98
N ALA A 751 35.09 23.90 -10.65
CA ALA A 751 35.12 23.95 -12.11
C ALA A 751 36.35 23.24 -12.72
N GLU A 752 37.56 23.47 -12.20
CA GLU A 752 38.77 22.80 -12.68
C GLU A 752 38.75 21.28 -12.43
N ALA A 753 38.14 20.84 -11.33
CA ALA A 753 37.94 19.42 -11.09
C ALA A 753 37.00 18.81 -12.13
N LEU A 754 35.85 19.45 -12.39
CA LEU A 754 34.89 18.99 -13.40
C LEU A 754 35.49 18.97 -14.80
N LYS A 755 36.39 19.90 -15.12
CA LYS A 755 37.07 19.94 -16.42
C LYS A 755 37.84 18.66 -16.73
N THR A 756 38.38 18.00 -15.70
CA THR A 756 39.26 16.81 -15.83
C THR A 756 38.58 15.52 -15.39
N ASN A 757 37.54 15.60 -14.56
CA ASN A 757 36.77 14.46 -14.13
C ASN A 757 35.94 13.87 -15.29
N SER A 758 35.95 12.55 -15.41
CA SER A 758 35.24 11.80 -16.47
C SER A 758 34.20 10.82 -15.91
N ILE A 759 33.89 10.89 -14.60
CA ILE A 759 33.07 9.92 -13.89
C ILE A 759 31.79 10.53 -13.35
N ALA A 760 31.85 11.74 -12.78
CA ALA A 760 30.74 12.45 -12.18
C ALA A 760 29.66 12.71 -13.22
N ARG A 761 28.43 12.32 -12.88
CA ARG A 761 27.22 12.39 -13.70
C ARG A 761 26.27 13.44 -13.17
N ASP A 762 26.00 13.38 -11.86
CA ASP A 762 24.97 14.18 -11.21
C ASP A 762 25.59 15.15 -10.21
N ILE A 763 25.39 16.45 -10.45
CA ILE A 763 25.95 17.52 -9.62
C ILE A 763 24.83 18.43 -9.15
N ASP A 764 24.61 18.44 -7.84
CA ASP A 764 23.65 19.35 -7.20
C ASP A 764 24.36 20.46 -6.40
N LEU A 765 24.25 21.68 -6.90
CA LEU A 765 24.77 22.92 -6.33
C LEU A 765 23.65 23.88 -5.91
N THR A 766 22.45 23.37 -5.64
CA THR A 766 21.28 24.21 -5.35
C THR A 766 21.53 25.15 -4.17
N GLY A 767 21.21 26.44 -4.30
CA GLY A 767 21.13 27.36 -3.15
C GLY A 767 22.49 27.77 -2.55
N ASP A 768 23.58 27.69 -3.31
CA ASP A 768 24.93 28.04 -2.85
C ASP A 768 25.31 29.51 -3.02
N SER A 769 24.44 30.30 -3.66
CA SER A 769 24.69 31.72 -3.99
C SER A 769 25.94 31.87 -4.88
N ILE A 770 26.01 31.03 -5.91
CA ILE A 770 27.10 30.94 -6.89
C ILE A 770 27.29 32.27 -7.66
N GLY A 771 26.19 32.90 -8.08
CA GLY A 771 26.20 34.12 -8.88
C GLY A 771 26.72 33.95 -10.32
N ALA A 772 26.66 35.01 -11.12
CA ALA A 772 27.06 34.98 -12.54
C ALA A 772 28.50 34.47 -12.77
N LYS A 773 29.48 34.98 -12.03
CA LYS A 773 30.90 34.56 -12.14
C LYS A 773 31.09 33.08 -11.82
N GLY A 774 30.28 32.55 -10.92
CA GLY A 774 30.37 31.15 -10.55
C GLY A 774 29.76 30.24 -11.62
N ALA A 775 28.64 30.66 -12.21
CA ALA A 775 28.08 30.00 -13.38
C ALA A 775 29.04 30.04 -14.57
N GLU A 776 29.74 31.15 -14.79
CA GLU A 776 30.80 31.26 -15.81
C GLU A 776 31.93 30.25 -15.60
N ALA A 777 32.38 30.05 -14.36
CA ALA A 777 33.40 29.05 -14.06
C ALA A 777 32.92 27.62 -14.38
N ILE A 778 31.70 27.27 -13.96
CA ILE A 778 31.08 25.97 -14.27
C ILE A 778 30.91 25.79 -15.79
N ALA A 779 30.39 26.81 -16.48
CA ALA A 779 30.25 26.83 -17.93
C ALA A 779 31.60 26.55 -18.63
N GLN A 780 32.69 27.18 -18.18
CA GLN A 780 34.01 26.98 -18.76
C GLN A 780 34.53 25.54 -18.58
N ALA A 781 34.13 24.85 -17.50
CA ALA A 781 34.45 23.44 -17.28
C ALA A 781 33.60 22.52 -18.18
N LEU A 782 32.30 22.81 -18.31
CA LEU A 782 31.37 22.02 -19.12
C LEU A 782 31.74 21.99 -20.60
N LYS A 783 32.38 23.03 -21.13
CA LYS A 783 32.86 23.06 -22.53
C LYS A 783 33.75 21.86 -22.90
N THR A 784 34.46 21.26 -21.93
CA THR A 784 35.34 20.11 -22.18
C THR A 784 34.97 18.87 -21.37
N ASN A 785 34.10 19.00 -20.36
CA ASN A 785 33.64 17.85 -19.59
C ASN A 785 32.74 16.96 -20.45
N THR A 786 32.94 15.65 -20.35
CA THR A 786 32.20 14.64 -21.14
C THR A 786 31.42 13.65 -20.27
N SER A 787 31.28 13.92 -18.98
CA SER A 787 30.70 12.97 -18.03
C SER A 787 29.40 13.45 -17.42
N VAL A 788 29.31 14.74 -17.10
CA VAL A 788 28.15 15.34 -16.43
C VAL A 788 26.95 15.27 -17.35
N THR A 789 25.90 14.60 -16.89
CA THR A 789 24.62 14.47 -17.58
C THR A 789 23.55 15.32 -16.92
N ASP A 790 23.63 15.49 -15.59
CA ASP A 790 22.60 16.12 -14.78
C ASP A 790 23.21 17.24 -13.91
N LEU A 791 22.82 18.48 -14.21
CA LEU A 791 23.32 19.65 -13.52
C LEU A 791 22.19 20.44 -12.86
N ASN A 792 22.20 20.47 -11.53
CA ASN A 792 21.26 21.28 -10.76
C ASN A 792 21.95 22.51 -10.15
N MET A 793 21.54 23.69 -10.61
CA MET A 793 22.00 24.99 -10.17
C MET A 793 20.86 25.89 -9.69
N LYS A 794 19.74 25.33 -9.22
CA LYS A 794 18.59 26.07 -8.69
C LYS A 794 18.99 27.06 -7.57
N LEU A 795 18.27 28.19 -7.45
CA LEU A 795 18.40 29.14 -6.33
C LEU A 795 19.82 29.75 -6.16
N ASN A 796 20.52 30.07 -7.24
CA ASN A 796 21.91 30.52 -7.20
C ASN A 796 22.15 31.98 -7.61
N ARG A 797 21.09 32.73 -7.95
CA ARG A 797 21.18 34.12 -8.43
C ARG A 797 22.15 34.25 -9.61
N ILE A 798 22.07 33.31 -10.56
CA ILE A 798 22.97 33.23 -11.73
C ILE A 798 22.89 34.52 -12.57
N GLY A 799 21.69 35.09 -12.73
CA GLY A 799 21.46 36.28 -13.54
C GLY A 799 21.62 36.03 -15.06
N PRO A 800 21.33 37.05 -15.89
CA PRO A 800 21.41 36.93 -17.34
C PRO A 800 22.83 36.63 -17.85
N GLU A 801 23.87 37.23 -17.25
CA GLU A 801 25.26 37.02 -17.68
C GLU A 801 25.75 35.61 -17.38
N GLY A 802 25.36 35.03 -16.23
CA GLY A 802 25.68 33.65 -15.92
C GLY A 802 24.93 32.66 -16.83
N ALA A 803 23.68 32.97 -17.19
CA ALA A 803 22.90 32.17 -18.14
C ALA A 803 23.51 32.21 -19.56
N LYS A 804 23.97 33.37 -20.02
CA LYS A 804 24.72 33.49 -21.29
C LYS A 804 25.98 32.63 -21.31
N ALA A 805 26.74 32.62 -20.21
CA ALA A 805 27.93 31.77 -20.12
C ALA A 805 27.57 30.28 -20.20
N LEU A 806 26.53 29.85 -19.49
CA LEU A 806 26.02 28.47 -19.55
C LEU A 806 25.51 28.11 -20.95
N ALA A 807 24.77 29.01 -21.62
CA ALA A 807 24.30 28.83 -22.99
C ALA A 807 25.46 28.54 -23.96
N HIS A 808 26.50 29.38 -23.95
CA HIS A 808 27.70 29.15 -24.76
C HIS A 808 28.38 27.81 -24.43
N ALA A 809 28.34 27.35 -23.17
CA ALA A 809 28.89 26.04 -22.84
C ALA A 809 28.04 24.89 -23.42
N LEU A 810 26.72 25.02 -23.39
CA LEU A 810 25.79 24.04 -23.95
C LEU A 810 25.91 23.92 -25.47
N GLU A 811 26.21 25.00 -26.20
CA GLU A 811 26.50 24.91 -27.66
C GLU A 811 27.62 23.92 -28.00
N MET A 812 28.58 23.75 -27.08
CA MET A 812 29.74 22.88 -27.27
C MET A 812 29.59 21.52 -26.57
N ASN A 813 28.78 21.47 -25.51
CA ASN A 813 28.65 20.28 -24.67
C ASN A 813 27.56 19.34 -25.19
N MET A 814 27.95 18.11 -25.50
CA MET A 814 27.07 17.07 -26.06
C MET A 814 26.73 15.97 -25.04
N PHE A 815 26.81 16.26 -23.74
CA PHE A 815 26.65 15.26 -22.67
C PHE A 815 25.61 15.64 -21.61
N VAL A 816 25.46 16.94 -21.31
CA VAL A 816 24.45 17.42 -20.35
C VAL A 816 23.07 17.24 -20.96
N GLY A 817 22.33 16.27 -20.42
CA GLY A 817 20.96 15.93 -20.84
C GLY A 817 19.89 16.58 -19.98
N VAL A 818 20.19 16.89 -18.72
CA VAL A 818 19.24 17.50 -17.76
C VAL A 818 19.86 18.71 -17.10
N ILE A 819 19.16 19.84 -17.16
CA ILE A 819 19.64 21.08 -16.51
C ILE A 819 18.53 21.79 -15.75
N ASN A 820 18.79 22.07 -14.47
CA ASN A 820 17.88 22.81 -13.61
C ASN A 820 18.49 24.15 -13.22
N MET A 821 17.91 25.23 -13.75
CA MET A 821 18.26 26.62 -13.41
C MET A 821 17.09 27.37 -12.79
N GLU A 822 16.16 26.68 -12.12
CA GLU A 822 15.00 27.32 -11.48
C GLU A 822 15.41 28.41 -10.48
N HIS A 823 14.67 29.52 -10.45
CA HIS A 823 14.82 30.59 -9.46
C HIS A 823 16.22 31.24 -9.43
N ASN A 824 16.67 31.73 -10.59
CA ASN A 824 18.02 32.25 -10.80
C ASN A 824 18.08 33.67 -11.39
N ASP A 825 16.95 34.36 -11.51
CA ASP A 825 16.85 35.71 -12.07
C ASP A 825 17.46 35.81 -13.49
N ILE A 826 17.30 34.77 -14.31
CA ILE A 826 17.88 34.69 -15.67
C ILE A 826 17.40 35.84 -16.56
N GLY A 827 16.12 36.22 -16.44
CA GLY A 827 15.51 37.29 -17.22
C GLY A 827 15.40 36.98 -18.71
N THR A 828 14.82 37.91 -19.47
CA THR A 828 14.62 37.80 -20.92
C THR A 828 15.92 37.57 -21.69
N GLU A 829 16.99 38.32 -21.37
CA GLU A 829 18.24 38.26 -22.12
C GLU A 829 19.01 36.95 -21.88
N GLY A 830 18.93 36.38 -20.67
CA GLY A 830 19.48 35.06 -20.41
C GLY A 830 18.67 33.95 -21.09
N ALA A 831 17.34 34.09 -21.17
CA ALA A 831 16.49 33.14 -21.87
C ALA A 831 16.72 33.12 -23.38
N LYS A 832 16.92 34.30 -24.01
CA LYS A 832 17.31 34.40 -25.42
C LYS A 832 18.61 33.66 -25.73
N ALA A 833 19.63 33.85 -24.88
CA ALA A 833 20.90 33.14 -25.06
C ALA A 833 20.73 31.61 -24.93
N LEU A 834 19.93 31.15 -23.95
CA LEU A 834 19.61 29.73 -23.83
C LEU A 834 18.86 29.20 -25.05
N ALA A 835 17.91 29.97 -25.59
CA ALA A 835 17.22 29.61 -26.82
C ALA A 835 18.18 29.48 -28.02
N GLU A 836 19.11 30.43 -28.18
CA GLU A 836 20.15 30.37 -29.21
C GLU A 836 21.00 29.10 -29.11
N ALA A 837 21.41 28.73 -27.89
CA ALA A 837 22.15 27.50 -27.65
C ALA A 837 21.32 26.23 -27.98
N LEU A 838 20.04 26.21 -27.59
CA LEU A 838 19.15 25.08 -27.84
C LEU A 838 18.89 24.84 -29.33
N MET A 839 18.94 25.85 -30.19
CA MET A 839 18.82 25.64 -31.64
C MET A 839 19.89 24.71 -32.22
N THR A 840 21.05 24.60 -31.56
CA THR A 840 22.18 23.79 -32.04
C THR A 840 22.51 22.61 -31.13
N ASN A 841 22.15 22.67 -29.85
CA ASN A 841 22.37 21.59 -28.91
C ASN A 841 21.39 20.42 -29.18
N LEU A 842 21.93 19.20 -29.30
CA LEU A 842 21.14 17.99 -29.57
C LEU A 842 21.12 17.00 -28.39
N CYS A 843 21.52 17.44 -27.20
CA CYS A 843 21.69 16.57 -26.03
C CYS A 843 20.73 16.93 -24.88
N VAL A 844 20.51 18.22 -24.63
CA VAL A 844 19.61 18.68 -23.57
C VAL A 844 18.20 18.16 -23.88
N SER A 845 17.75 17.29 -23.01
CA SER A 845 16.47 16.59 -23.10
C SER A 845 15.45 17.15 -22.11
N SER A 846 15.92 17.66 -20.97
CA SER A 846 15.08 18.27 -19.94
C SER A 846 15.70 19.56 -19.42
N ILE A 847 14.91 20.64 -19.45
CA ILE A 847 15.35 21.96 -19.00
C ILE A 847 14.30 22.61 -18.09
N ASN A 848 14.73 22.94 -16.86
CA ASN A 848 13.89 23.65 -15.90
C ASN A 848 14.36 25.10 -15.73
N LEU A 849 13.52 26.03 -16.21
CA LEU A 849 13.72 27.48 -16.13
C LEU A 849 12.61 28.17 -15.32
N ALA A 850 11.88 27.46 -14.47
CA ALA A 850 10.81 28.07 -13.68
C ALA A 850 11.32 29.21 -12.77
N ASN A 851 10.46 30.17 -12.45
CA ASN A 851 10.75 31.29 -11.54
C ASN A 851 11.94 32.17 -11.95
N ASN A 852 12.09 32.50 -13.24
CA ASN A 852 13.26 33.22 -13.76
C ASN A 852 12.95 34.58 -14.41
N GLY A 853 11.69 34.99 -14.44
CA GLY A 853 11.30 36.28 -15.03
C GLY A 853 11.62 36.37 -16.52
N ILE A 854 11.44 35.28 -17.26
CA ILE A 854 11.75 35.17 -18.70
C ILE A 854 10.99 36.22 -19.53
N GLY A 855 9.72 36.46 -19.19
CA GLY A 855 8.85 37.40 -19.89
C GLY A 855 8.44 36.94 -21.29
N VAL A 856 7.58 37.73 -21.94
CA VAL A 856 7.02 37.46 -23.28
C VAL A 856 8.11 37.23 -24.33
N GLU A 857 9.08 38.14 -24.42
CA GLU A 857 10.11 38.11 -25.47
C GLU A 857 11.10 36.95 -25.28
N GLY A 858 11.35 36.53 -24.04
CA GLY A 858 12.17 35.35 -23.76
C GLY A 858 11.42 34.07 -24.10
N ALA A 859 10.10 34.03 -23.88
CA ALA A 859 9.26 32.91 -24.26
C ALA A 859 9.16 32.74 -25.78
N LYS A 860 9.06 33.85 -26.53
CA LYS A 860 9.11 33.82 -28.01
C LYS A 860 10.42 33.23 -28.52
N ALA A 861 11.56 33.65 -27.97
CA ALA A 861 12.85 33.09 -28.36
C ALA A 861 12.93 31.58 -28.06
N LEU A 862 12.47 31.15 -26.88
CA LEU A 862 12.40 29.71 -26.55
C LEU A 862 11.48 28.95 -27.50
N ALA A 863 10.32 29.51 -27.86
CA ALA A 863 9.43 28.91 -28.86
C ALA A 863 10.12 28.77 -30.23
N GLU A 864 10.84 29.80 -30.69
CA GLU A 864 11.64 29.73 -31.91
C GLU A 864 12.69 28.61 -31.87
N ALA A 865 13.35 28.42 -30.73
CA ALA A 865 14.30 27.33 -30.55
C ALA A 865 13.64 25.95 -30.64
N LEU A 866 12.48 25.77 -30.00
CA LEU A 866 11.72 24.52 -30.01
C LEU A 866 11.24 24.10 -31.40
N MET A 867 10.98 25.04 -32.31
CA MET A 867 10.66 24.71 -33.71
C MET A 867 11.77 23.96 -34.46
N THR A 868 13.01 24.05 -33.98
CA THR A 868 14.19 23.48 -34.65
C THR A 868 14.93 22.44 -33.81
N ASN A 869 14.81 22.52 -32.49
CA ASN A 869 15.40 21.57 -31.57
C ASN A 869 14.64 20.23 -31.61
N LEU A 870 15.37 19.12 -31.63
CA LEU A 870 14.80 17.77 -31.67
C LEU A 870 15.13 16.94 -30.42
N SER A 871 15.77 17.55 -29.41
CA SER A 871 16.25 16.85 -28.22
C SER A 871 15.41 17.11 -26.97
N VAL A 872 14.90 18.34 -26.80
CA VAL A 872 14.15 18.76 -25.60
C VAL A 872 12.79 18.07 -25.57
N ASN A 873 12.64 17.11 -24.66
CA ASN A 873 11.37 16.43 -24.40
C ASN A 873 10.59 17.03 -23.23
N SER A 874 11.26 17.75 -22.33
CA SER A 874 10.65 18.28 -21.12
C SER A 874 11.14 19.70 -20.86
N ILE A 875 10.20 20.65 -20.78
CA ILE A 875 10.50 22.04 -20.51
C ILE A 875 9.59 22.61 -19.42
N ASN A 876 10.21 23.15 -18.36
CA ASN A 876 9.48 23.80 -17.29
C ASN A 876 9.72 25.31 -17.32
N LEU A 877 8.67 26.06 -17.65
CA LEU A 877 8.64 27.51 -17.71
C LEU A 877 7.67 28.11 -16.69
N ALA A 878 7.29 27.39 -15.63
CA ALA A 878 6.36 27.89 -14.64
C ALA A 878 6.83 29.20 -13.98
N ASN A 879 5.89 30.09 -13.67
CA ASN A 879 6.13 31.37 -12.99
C ASN A 879 7.19 32.26 -13.66
N ASN A 880 6.98 32.59 -14.93
CA ASN A 880 7.91 33.36 -15.74
C ASN A 880 7.31 34.60 -16.43
N GLY A 881 6.02 34.86 -16.24
CA GLY A 881 5.34 35.98 -16.88
C GLY A 881 5.32 35.89 -18.41
N ILE A 882 5.10 34.68 -18.94
CA ILE A 882 5.05 34.42 -20.39
C ILE A 882 3.94 35.22 -21.08
N GLY A 883 2.79 35.40 -20.40
CA GLY A 883 1.65 36.14 -20.93
C GLY A 883 0.97 35.48 -22.13
N VAL A 884 -0.09 36.13 -22.63
CA VAL A 884 -0.87 35.67 -23.79
C VAL A 884 0.01 35.49 -25.03
N GLU A 885 0.82 36.51 -25.36
CA GLU A 885 1.62 36.52 -26.60
C GLU A 885 2.77 35.51 -26.58
N GLY A 886 3.36 35.24 -25.41
CA GLY A 886 4.35 34.18 -25.27
C GLY A 886 3.72 32.79 -25.39
N ALA A 887 2.48 32.61 -24.90
CA ALA A 887 1.74 31.36 -25.07
C ALA A 887 1.34 31.11 -26.53
N LYS A 888 0.95 32.16 -27.28
CA LYS A 888 0.68 32.05 -28.72
C LYS A 888 1.93 31.60 -29.48
N ALA A 889 3.10 32.16 -29.17
CA ALA A 889 4.35 31.73 -29.78
C ALA A 889 4.69 30.26 -29.45
N LEU A 890 4.50 29.83 -28.19
CA LEU A 890 4.67 28.42 -27.81
C LEU A 890 3.67 27.50 -28.54
N ALA A 891 2.43 27.94 -28.74
CA ALA A 891 1.44 27.21 -29.52
C ALA A 891 1.87 27.07 -30.99
N GLU A 892 2.42 28.13 -31.60
CA GLU A 892 3.01 28.07 -32.94
C GLU A 892 4.16 27.06 -33.02
N ALA A 893 5.01 27.02 -31.99
CA ALA A 893 6.08 26.05 -31.92
C ALA A 893 5.55 24.62 -31.87
N LEU A 894 4.57 24.32 -31.02
CA LEU A 894 3.96 22.99 -30.89
C LEU A 894 3.30 22.47 -32.17
N MET A 895 2.88 23.33 -33.09
CA MET A 895 2.37 22.88 -34.40
C MET A 895 3.46 22.36 -35.34
N THR A 896 4.73 22.65 -35.04
CA THR A 896 5.89 22.28 -35.85
C THR A 896 6.88 21.37 -35.12
N ASP A 897 6.91 21.45 -33.79
CA ASP A 897 7.72 20.65 -32.89
C ASP A 897 7.20 19.20 -32.87
N THR A 898 8.12 18.27 -32.69
CA THR A 898 7.82 16.83 -32.66
C THR A 898 8.49 16.12 -31.49
N SER A 899 9.18 16.85 -30.61
CA SER A 899 10.05 16.31 -29.57
C SER A 899 9.57 16.57 -28.14
N VAL A 900 8.88 17.69 -27.89
CA VAL A 900 8.38 18.04 -26.54
C VAL A 900 7.22 17.13 -26.15
N ASN A 901 7.41 16.38 -25.08
CA ASN A 901 6.40 15.49 -24.50
C ASN A 901 5.76 16.09 -23.25
N SER A 902 6.49 16.93 -22.51
CA SER A 902 6.06 17.51 -21.24
C SER A 902 6.37 19.00 -21.18
N ILE A 903 5.35 19.81 -20.94
CA ILE A 903 5.49 21.26 -20.83
C ILE A 903 4.78 21.80 -19.59
N ASN A 904 5.51 22.51 -18.74
CA ASN A 904 4.94 23.16 -17.56
C ASN A 904 4.90 24.68 -17.74
N LEU A 905 3.69 25.22 -17.83
CA LEU A 905 3.39 26.64 -18.03
C LEU A 905 2.63 27.24 -16.85
N ALA A 906 2.60 26.60 -15.69
CA ALA A 906 1.82 27.09 -14.55
C ALA A 906 2.23 28.51 -14.12
N ASN A 907 1.29 29.32 -13.63
CA ASN A 907 1.51 30.66 -13.07
C ASN A 907 2.14 31.65 -14.06
N ASN A 908 1.67 31.73 -15.30
CA ASN A 908 2.26 32.56 -16.36
C ASN A 908 1.36 33.65 -16.93
N ALA A 909 0.17 33.86 -16.35
CA ALA A 909 -0.81 34.83 -16.83
C ALA A 909 -1.14 34.65 -18.33
N ILE A 910 -1.31 33.39 -18.76
CA ILE A 910 -1.55 33.03 -20.16
C ILE A 910 -2.91 33.53 -20.66
N GLY A 911 -3.90 33.64 -19.77
CA GLY A 911 -5.24 34.09 -20.13
C GLY A 911 -5.99 33.11 -21.05
N PHE A 912 -7.27 33.39 -21.29
CA PHE A 912 -8.10 32.53 -22.15
C PHE A 912 -7.59 32.48 -23.61
N GLU A 913 -7.07 33.58 -24.15
CA GLU A 913 -6.59 33.63 -25.54
C GLU A 913 -5.37 32.74 -25.76
N GLY A 914 -4.42 32.76 -24.83
CA GLY A 914 -3.23 31.91 -24.92
C GLY A 914 -3.58 30.44 -24.67
N ALA A 915 -4.51 30.17 -23.74
CA ALA A 915 -5.02 28.82 -23.50
C ALA A 915 -5.71 28.25 -24.74
N LYS A 916 -6.55 29.05 -25.41
CA LYS A 916 -7.20 28.66 -26.66
C LYS A 916 -6.19 28.34 -27.75
N ALA A 917 -5.17 29.17 -27.95
CA ALA A 917 -4.13 28.93 -28.94
C ALA A 917 -3.38 27.60 -28.67
N LEU A 918 -3.03 27.34 -27.40
CA LEU A 918 -2.39 26.07 -27.00
C LEU A 918 -3.31 24.86 -27.25
N ALA A 919 -4.60 24.98 -26.93
CA ALA A 919 -5.56 23.91 -27.19
C ALA A 919 -5.68 23.62 -28.70
N GLU A 920 -5.76 24.65 -29.54
CA GLU A 920 -5.81 24.51 -31.01
C GLU A 920 -4.54 23.85 -31.57
N ALA A 921 -3.35 24.25 -31.09
CA ALA A 921 -2.08 23.64 -31.50
C ALA A 921 -1.98 22.17 -31.11
N LEU A 922 -2.47 21.82 -29.91
CA LEU A 922 -2.45 20.45 -29.42
C LEU A 922 -3.36 19.51 -30.20
N ILE A 923 -4.35 19.99 -30.96
CA ILE A 923 -5.15 19.12 -31.84
C ILE A 923 -4.22 18.44 -32.85
N THR A 924 -3.33 19.23 -33.46
CA THR A 924 -2.39 18.77 -34.50
C THR A 924 -1.14 18.13 -33.93
N ASP A 925 -0.66 18.59 -32.77
CA ASP A 925 0.52 18.01 -32.13
C ASP A 925 0.24 16.59 -31.64
N THR A 926 1.18 15.66 -31.83
CA THR A 926 1.05 14.28 -31.33
C THR A 926 2.10 13.90 -30.31
N SER A 927 3.04 14.80 -29.97
CA SER A 927 4.12 14.49 -29.04
C SER A 927 3.78 14.83 -27.59
N VAL A 928 3.11 15.95 -27.33
CA VAL A 928 2.80 16.39 -25.96
C VAL A 928 1.78 15.44 -25.32
N SER A 929 2.24 14.80 -24.25
CA SER A 929 1.44 13.90 -23.40
C SER A 929 1.14 14.53 -22.04
N ASN A 930 1.85 15.58 -21.64
CA ASN A 930 1.62 16.28 -20.39
C ASN A 930 1.78 17.79 -20.55
N ILE A 931 0.73 18.54 -20.22
CA ILE A 931 0.76 20.00 -20.16
C ILE A 931 0.16 20.52 -18.84
N ASN A 932 0.94 21.32 -18.12
CA ASN A 932 0.48 21.96 -16.88
C ASN A 932 0.20 23.45 -17.11
N LEU A 933 -1.06 23.85 -16.93
CA LEU A 933 -1.56 25.21 -17.11
C LEU A 933 -2.15 25.78 -15.83
N ALA A 934 -1.84 25.20 -14.66
CA ALA A 934 -2.32 25.68 -13.38
C ALA A 934 -2.05 27.18 -13.15
N ASN A 935 -3.02 27.89 -12.59
CA ASN A 935 -3.00 29.28 -12.18
C ASN A 935 -2.64 30.26 -13.31
N ASN A 936 -3.29 30.13 -14.47
CA ASN A 936 -3.05 30.99 -15.63
C ASN A 936 -4.16 31.98 -15.97
N GLY A 937 -5.25 31.99 -15.20
CA GLY A 937 -6.43 32.82 -15.47
C GLY A 937 -7.05 32.49 -16.82
N ILE A 938 -7.18 31.21 -17.15
CA ILE A 938 -7.71 30.75 -18.43
C ILE A 938 -9.23 30.86 -18.49
N GLY A 939 -9.89 30.84 -17.31
CA GLY A 939 -11.33 30.91 -17.18
C GLY A 939 -12.09 29.77 -17.85
N VAL A 940 -13.41 29.83 -17.75
CA VAL A 940 -14.33 28.79 -18.26
C VAL A 940 -14.19 28.57 -19.77
N GLU A 941 -13.92 29.62 -20.54
CA GLU A 941 -13.75 29.50 -21.99
C GLU A 941 -12.44 28.78 -22.36
N GLY A 942 -11.37 29.02 -21.62
CA GLY A 942 -10.11 28.28 -21.79
C GLY A 942 -10.27 26.80 -21.44
N GLU A 943 -10.93 26.49 -20.32
CA GLU A 943 -11.25 25.11 -19.95
C GLU A 943 -12.10 24.39 -20.99
N LYS A 944 -13.08 25.09 -21.58
CA LYS A 944 -13.94 24.55 -22.63
C LYS A 944 -13.13 24.17 -23.87
N ALA A 945 -12.19 25.01 -24.30
CA ALA A 945 -11.32 24.71 -25.44
C ALA A 945 -10.51 23.42 -25.22
N PHE A 946 -9.99 23.21 -24.01
CA PHE A 946 -9.27 21.98 -23.67
C PHE A 946 -10.15 20.74 -23.53
N LYS A 947 -11.40 20.88 -23.06
CA LYS A 947 -12.38 19.78 -23.10
C LYS A 947 -12.68 19.34 -24.53
N GLU A 948 -12.86 20.29 -25.45
CA GLU A 948 -13.08 20.00 -26.87
C GLU A 948 -11.85 19.28 -27.49
N LEU A 949 -10.63 19.74 -27.18
CA LEU A 949 -9.39 19.05 -27.54
C LEU A 949 -9.35 17.60 -27.04
N LEU A 950 -9.69 17.36 -25.78
CA LEU A 950 -9.61 16.03 -25.15
C LEU A 950 -10.55 15.02 -25.81
N GLU A 951 -11.78 15.44 -26.16
CA GLU A 951 -12.70 14.60 -26.93
C GLU A 951 -12.15 14.27 -28.34
N GLU A 952 -11.47 15.21 -28.99
CA GLU A 952 -10.83 14.98 -30.28
C GLU A 952 -9.62 14.04 -30.17
N LYS A 953 -8.78 14.21 -29.15
CA LYS A 953 -7.65 13.31 -28.85
C LYS A 953 -8.10 11.89 -28.55
N LYS A 954 -9.16 11.74 -27.74
CA LYS A 954 -9.79 10.44 -27.46
C LYS A 954 -10.24 9.75 -28.74
N ARG A 955 -10.87 10.49 -29.66
CA ARG A 955 -11.30 9.95 -30.97
C ARG A 955 -10.12 9.51 -31.83
N MET A 956 -8.98 10.19 -31.72
CA MET A 956 -7.75 9.86 -32.44
C MET A 956 -6.90 8.76 -31.77
N GLY A 957 -7.25 8.36 -30.54
CA GLY A 957 -6.54 7.31 -29.78
C GLY A 957 -5.24 7.77 -29.14
N PHE A 958 -5.12 9.06 -28.80
CA PHE A 958 -3.95 9.62 -28.11
C PHE A 958 -4.32 10.05 -26.68
N GLU A 959 -3.43 9.79 -25.73
CA GLU A 959 -3.59 10.18 -24.32
C GLU A 959 -2.81 11.47 -24.04
N VAL A 960 -3.47 12.42 -23.37
CA VAL A 960 -2.86 13.69 -22.93
C VAL A 960 -3.37 14.03 -21.54
N SER A 961 -2.45 14.22 -20.60
CA SER A 961 -2.72 14.72 -19.25
C SER A 961 -2.65 16.25 -19.25
N ILE A 962 -3.73 16.89 -18.79
CA ILE A 962 -3.78 18.35 -18.67
C ILE A 962 -4.18 18.76 -17.26
N VAL A 963 -3.34 19.62 -16.67
CA VAL A 963 -3.53 20.12 -15.30
C VAL A 963 -3.98 21.58 -15.32
N PHE A 964 -5.15 21.84 -14.73
CA PHE A 964 -5.65 23.20 -14.47
C PHE A 964 -5.94 23.42 -12.97
N ARG A 965 -5.73 24.64 -12.48
CA ARG A 965 -6.05 25.08 -11.12
C ARG A 965 -6.27 26.60 -11.16
N GLU A 966 -7.24 27.15 -10.46
CA GLU A 966 -7.35 28.60 -10.24
C GLU A 966 -7.37 28.90 -8.74
N GLU A 967 -6.97 30.12 -8.33
CA GLU A 967 -6.77 30.49 -6.92
C GLU A 967 -8.08 30.50 -6.09
N ASP A 968 -9.25 30.39 -6.73
CA ASP A 968 -10.55 30.70 -6.10
C ASP A 968 -11.39 29.48 -5.61
N GLY A 969 -10.91 28.23 -5.66
CA GLY A 969 -11.43 27.19 -4.72
C GLY A 969 -11.64 25.73 -5.19
N ASN A 970 -11.06 24.84 -4.38
CA ASN A 970 -11.53 23.51 -3.93
C ASN A 970 -11.78 22.31 -4.87
N THR A 971 -11.54 22.36 -6.18
CA THR A 971 -11.53 21.12 -7.00
C THR A 971 -10.25 21.01 -7.84
N MET A 972 -9.47 19.95 -7.64
CA MET A 972 -8.44 19.56 -8.62
C MET A 972 -9.16 18.94 -9.81
N SER A 973 -9.19 19.66 -10.92
CA SER A 973 -9.64 19.13 -12.20
C SER A 973 -8.40 18.65 -12.95
N GLU A 974 -7.88 17.49 -12.58
CA GLU A 974 -6.95 16.77 -13.45
C GLU A 974 -7.80 16.07 -14.51
N MET A 975 -7.66 16.49 -15.76
CA MET A 975 -8.30 15.81 -16.87
C MET A 975 -7.23 14.94 -17.53
N VAL A 976 -7.33 13.64 -17.27
CA VAL A 976 -6.56 12.61 -17.96
C VAL A 976 -7.53 11.93 -18.92
N VAL A 977 -7.21 11.96 -20.21
CA VAL A 977 -7.89 11.14 -21.24
C VAL A 977 -6.94 10.06 -21.70
#